data_AF-A0A967MXU4-F1
#
_entry.id   AF-A0A967MXU4-F1
#
_cell.length_a   1.000
_cell.length_b   1.000
_cell.length_c   1.000
_cell.angle_alpha   90.00
_cell.angle_beta   90.00
_cell.angle_gamma   90.00
#
_symmetry.space_group_name_H-M   'P 1'
#
loop_
_entity.id
_entity.type
_entity.pdbx_description
1 polymer ?
#
loop_
_entity_poly.entity_id
_entity_poly.type
_entity_poly.pdbx_seq_one_letter_code
_entity_poly.pdbx_strand_id
1 'polypeptide(L)'
;HLYDGSIIQNGGDDIWDGIVNYGNASVQIQIIQDGAVISDDYWNYNIGGTATGGSGTQLADTGASWATDEWIGYTVKNTTDDCRGIANDNDGTTIDFASGELYGTGNLDFAASDDYLIGQPLCPDSGQGISHRFLIKVRSDGADIDGRRLIGICRRPGNTFGWFPINGTSRGNNVLALSDSADNNYDTANQTVMGATWDSEFSGEDQGFQQFDVDDDSTNEDYFGKLTWTGTHDINDLYMRAMGETCDHGGYTVHGLDGEVLRGVTHSIGYDTETGGISISDYDMLVWGTYVNTGAVTGGPFTVGEVVTDNVASPTFYARVLSVDGTDTSLMVSIDSGTLGNGVEIVGVSSGATATTSADPTEVTGGGVLHVLAHDATNDILYVQVLKGTMCADEDTLYYGGTNLATADHTDYVVAETGVEALTAYDISKTLPYIGTSTGTAIIGAHGVGIDNLKLNSSDKVLPLGETALISPPLTVTNTLTGLVSGDQVLVAPTDGTTTDANGDPTVGAAWFTIKTTLDGVAETTVEVNEDLADSKIDAFLPSSGYIDIVRDDGAVTTIAYSAYSGAGDTFTITSTDFSSNNATAGNYCFVYQMHLTTALTGGTETSAIVNSIIGSTPDSGTIRIVNDDGFHVRHPYSAYNDGTETFTITSYDFSGDGLNEQASIGSGVYVTYIDKSSGTSENFVAVYDNDLELTLTVRDGAEPIKEDKRRWTYTNTNATLGVTRISDT
;
A
#
# COMPACT_ATOMS: atom_id res chain seq x y z
N HIS A 1 -29.87 -35.12 -14.64
CA HIS A 1 -30.28 -33.72 -14.40
C HIS A 1 -30.82 -33.59 -13.00
N LEU A 2 -29.96 -33.81 -11.99
CA LEU A 2 -30.33 -33.60 -10.58
C LEU A 2 -29.98 -32.17 -10.13
N TYR A 3 -29.12 -31.48 -10.89
CA TYR A 3 -28.43 -30.24 -10.52
C TYR A 3 -29.25 -28.96 -10.74
N ASP A 4 -30.44 -29.05 -11.36
CA ASP A 4 -31.37 -27.92 -11.50
C ASP A 4 -32.40 -27.86 -10.36
N GLY A 5 -32.19 -28.65 -9.31
CA GLY A 5 -33.10 -28.87 -8.17
C GLY A 5 -32.35 -28.97 -6.84
N SER A 6 -33.10 -29.19 -5.76
CA SER A 6 -32.53 -29.51 -4.44
C SER A 6 -32.70 -30.98 -4.10
N ILE A 7 -31.77 -31.55 -3.34
CA ILE A 7 -31.97 -32.81 -2.62
C ILE A 7 -32.31 -32.47 -1.17
N ILE A 8 -33.41 -33.04 -0.67
CA ILE A 8 -33.80 -32.95 0.74
C ILE A 8 -33.72 -34.36 1.33
N GLN A 9 -32.92 -34.53 2.38
CA GLN A 9 -32.73 -35.79 3.08
C GLN A 9 -33.11 -35.64 4.56
N ASN A 10 -33.20 -36.76 5.27
CA ASN A 10 -33.37 -36.79 6.73
C ASN A 10 -34.52 -35.90 7.23
N GLY A 11 -35.67 -35.95 6.54
CA GLY A 11 -36.85 -35.19 6.95
C GLY A 11 -36.77 -33.67 6.75
N GLY A 12 -35.71 -33.16 6.13
CA GLY A 12 -35.46 -31.72 6.00
C GLY A 12 -34.16 -31.26 6.65
N ASP A 13 -33.50 -32.13 7.43
CA ASP A 13 -32.33 -31.77 8.21
C ASP A 13 -31.10 -31.54 7.33
N ASP A 14 -31.01 -32.26 6.22
CA ASP A 14 -29.96 -32.07 5.21
C ASP A 14 -30.56 -31.58 3.90
N ILE A 15 -30.03 -30.48 3.38
CA ILE A 15 -30.42 -29.89 2.10
C ILE A 15 -29.18 -29.64 1.26
N TRP A 16 -29.25 -30.10 0.01
CA TRP A 16 -28.28 -29.81 -1.03
C TRP A 16 -28.95 -28.99 -2.12
N ASP A 17 -28.37 -27.86 -2.49
CA ASP A 17 -28.89 -26.99 -3.55
C ASP A 17 -28.00 -27.05 -4.79
N GLY A 18 -28.63 -26.89 -5.96
CA GLY A 18 -27.97 -26.95 -7.24
C GLY A 18 -27.23 -25.64 -7.56
N ILE A 19 -26.00 -25.75 -8.05
CA ILE A 19 -25.17 -24.65 -8.54
C ILE A 19 -24.91 -24.85 -10.03
N VAL A 20 -25.13 -23.78 -10.81
CA VAL A 20 -24.75 -23.68 -12.23
C VAL A 20 -23.77 -22.52 -12.38
N ASN A 21 -22.56 -22.80 -12.88
CA ASN A 21 -21.61 -21.75 -13.24
C ASN A 21 -21.67 -21.43 -14.73
N TYR A 22 -21.90 -20.17 -15.09
CA TYR A 22 -21.69 -19.66 -16.44
C TYR A 22 -20.27 -19.11 -16.58
N GLY A 23 -19.44 -19.80 -17.36
CA GLY A 23 -18.02 -19.50 -17.49
C GLY A 23 -17.34 -20.28 -18.60
N ASN A 24 -16.06 -19.97 -18.86
CA ASN A 24 -15.22 -20.71 -19.81
C ASN A 24 -15.01 -22.17 -19.36
N ALA A 25 -14.79 -23.06 -20.33
CA ALA A 25 -14.78 -24.51 -20.09
C ALA A 25 -13.59 -25.00 -19.25
N SER A 26 -12.55 -24.19 -19.09
CA SER A 26 -11.31 -24.52 -18.40
C SER A 26 -11.15 -23.86 -17.02
N VAL A 27 -12.10 -23.01 -16.61
CA VAL A 27 -12.07 -22.34 -15.31
C VAL A 27 -12.07 -23.38 -14.19
N GLN A 28 -11.34 -23.10 -13.12
CA GLN A 28 -11.46 -23.82 -11.85
C GLN A 28 -12.15 -22.90 -10.86
N ILE A 29 -13.05 -23.44 -10.05
CA ILE A 29 -13.78 -22.65 -9.05
C ILE A 29 -13.60 -23.25 -7.67
N GLN A 30 -13.43 -22.39 -6.68
CA GLN A 30 -13.47 -22.74 -5.27
C GLN A 30 -14.72 -22.12 -4.64
N ILE A 31 -15.22 -22.79 -3.59
CA ILE A 31 -16.40 -22.33 -2.86
C ILE A 31 -15.99 -22.10 -1.41
N ILE A 32 -16.20 -20.89 -0.92
CA ILE A 32 -16.10 -20.56 0.49
C ILE A 32 -17.50 -20.66 1.12
N GLN A 33 -17.58 -21.38 2.23
CA GLN A 33 -18.77 -21.54 3.06
C GLN A 33 -18.34 -21.61 4.53
N ASP A 34 -19.10 -20.99 5.43
CA ASP A 34 -18.79 -20.97 6.87
C ASP A 34 -17.37 -20.44 7.20
N GLY A 35 -16.88 -19.50 6.39
CA GLY A 35 -15.58 -18.84 6.59
C GLY A 35 -14.36 -19.61 6.11
N ALA A 36 -14.53 -20.76 5.44
CA ALA A 36 -13.45 -21.57 4.91
C ALA A 36 -13.73 -22.06 3.49
N VAL A 37 -12.68 -22.38 2.74
CA VAL A 37 -12.81 -23.10 1.46
C VAL A 37 -13.33 -24.52 1.73
N ILE A 38 -14.32 -24.97 0.95
CA ILE A 38 -14.80 -26.35 1.01
C ILE A 38 -13.70 -27.26 0.47
N SER A 39 -13.26 -28.22 1.29
CA SER A 39 -12.12 -29.09 0.96
C SER A 39 -12.36 -30.09 -0.17
N ASP A 40 -13.61 -30.47 -0.42
CA ASP A 40 -13.98 -31.36 -1.51
C ASP A 40 -14.36 -30.54 -2.75
N ASP A 41 -13.50 -30.56 -3.76
CA ASP A 41 -13.64 -29.82 -5.00
C ASP A 41 -14.00 -30.72 -6.21
N TYR A 42 -14.70 -31.83 -5.96
CA TYR A 42 -15.09 -32.81 -6.97
C TYR A 42 -15.77 -32.24 -8.24
N TRP A 43 -16.32 -31.03 -8.17
CA TRP A 43 -16.91 -30.35 -9.34
C TRP A 43 -15.88 -29.89 -10.37
N ASN A 44 -14.62 -29.71 -9.98
CA ASN A 44 -13.54 -29.20 -10.84
C ASN A 44 -12.90 -30.29 -11.72
N TYR A 45 -12.97 -31.56 -11.30
CA TYR A 45 -12.20 -32.66 -11.90
C TYR A 45 -13.08 -33.84 -12.30
N ASN A 46 -13.02 -34.23 -13.57
CA ASN A 46 -13.78 -35.37 -14.10
C ASN A 46 -12.92 -36.39 -14.89
N ILE A 47 -11.64 -36.10 -15.08
CA ILE A 47 -10.68 -36.95 -15.81
C ILE A 47 -9.45 -37.13 -14.93
N GLY A 48 -8.87 -38.33 -14.94
CA GLY A 48 -7.65 -38.64 -14.22
C GLY A 48 -7.02 -39.95 -14.66
N GLY A 49 -5.82 -40.20 -14.15
CA GLY A 49 -5.04 -41.38 -14.45
C GLY A 49 -3.79 -41.47 -13.58
N THR A 50 -2.91 -42.38 -13.94
CA THR A 50 -1.62 -42.56 -13.27
C THR A 50 -0.51 -42.34 -14.29
N ALA A 51 0.35 -41.36 -14.04
CA ALA A 51 1.45 -41.00 -14.89
C ALA A 51 2.40 -42.20 -15.10
N THR A 52 2.81 -42.40 -16.35
CA THR A 52 3.85 -43.40 -16.69
C THR A 52 5.25 -42.80 -16.68
N GLY A 53 5.35 -41.49 -16.53
CA GLY A 53 6.56 -40.69 -16.41
C GLY A 53 6.26 -39.22 -16.64
N GLY A 54 7.30 -38.39 -16.65
CA GLY A 54 7.17 -36.95 -16.79
C GLY A 54 8.32 -36.20 -16.14
N SER A 55 8.16 -34.89 -16.00
CA SER A 55 9.11 -33.96 -15.40
C SER A 55 8.38 -32.69 -14.96
N GLY A 56 9.13 -31.69 -14.47
CA GLY A 56 8.56 -30.38 -14.13
C GLY A 56 7.99 -29.57 -15.31
N THR A 57 8.08 -30.08 -16.54
CA THR A 57 7.50 -29.44 -17.73
C THR A 57 6.62 -30.38 -18.55
N GLN A 58 6.38 -31.62 -18.10
CA GLN A 58 5.58 -32.57 -18.87
C GLN A 58 4.97 -33.65 -17.97
N LEU A 59 3.70 -33.96 -18.20
CA LEU A 59 3.06 -35.22 -17.80
C LEU A 59 3.08 -36.20 -18.98
N ALA A 60 3.50 -37.46 -18.75
CA ALA A 60 3.42 -38.52 -19.74
C ALA A 60 2.61 -39.73 -19.25
N ASP A 61 1.49 -40.01 -19.93
CA ASP A 61 0.67 -41.20 -19.75
C ASP A 61 0.56 -41.97 -21.07
N THR A 62 1.42 -42.97 -21.23
CA THR A 62 1.42 -43.84 -22.42
C THR A 62 0.18 -44.75 -22.53
N GLY A 63 -0.63 -44.83 -21.48
CA GLY A 63 -1.93 -45.52 -21.48
C GLY A 63 -3.10 -44.62 -21.89
N ALA A 64 -2.90 -43.30 -21.91
CA ALA A 64 -3.90 -42.35 -22.34
C ALA A 64 -4.13 -42.38 -23.86
N SER A 65 -5.21 -41.74 -24.30
CA SER A 65 -5.57 -41.62 -25.72
C SER A 65 -6.33 -40.31 -25.93
N TRP A 66 -5.62 -39.20 -25.73
CA TRP A 66 -6.16 -37.85 -25.87
C TRP A 66 -6.16 -37.37 -27.33
N ALA A 67 -6.96 -36.37 -27.64
CA ALA A 67 -6.85 -35.64 -28.89
C ALA A 67 -5.79 -34.53 -28.75
N THR A 68 -5.11 -34.22 -29.85
CA THR A 68 -4.18 -33.07 -29.91
C THR A 68 -4.92 -31.78 -29.56
N ASP A 69 -4.29 -30.94 -28.74
CA ASP A 69 -4.81 -29.66 -28.24
C ASP A 69 -6.10 -29.74 -27.39
N GLU A 70 -6.51 -30.95 -26.97
CA GLU A 70 -7.72 -31.16 -26.17
C GLU A 70 -7.67 -30.46 -24.81
N TRP A 71 -6.49 -30.40 -24.18
CA TRP A 71 -6.32 -29.99 -22.79
C TRP A 71 -5.67 -28.62 -22.60
N ILE A 72 -5.38 -27.88 -23.68
CA ILE A 72 -4.76 -26.55 -23.57
C ILE A 72 -5.62 -25.60 -22.71
N GLY A 73 -4.99 -24.96 -21.74
CA GLY A 73 -5.61 -24.03 -20.79
C GLY A 73 -6.32 -24.68 -19.61
N TYR A 74 -6.39 -26.02 -19.55
CA TYR A 74 -6.90 -26.75 -18.40
C TYR A 74 -5.83 -26.91 -17.33
N THR A 75 -6.26 -26.84 -16.07
CA THR A 75 -5.40 -27.16 -14.93
C THR A 75 -5.18 -28.67 -14.85
N VAL A 76 -3.94 -29.09 -14.68
CA VAL A 76 -3.58 -30.50 -14.39
C VAL A 76 -3.01 -30.55 -12.98
N LYS A 77 -3.61 -31.37 -12.12
CA LYS A 77 -3.23 -31.55 -10.71
C LYS A 77 -2.56 -32.91 -10.55
N ASN A 78 -1.32 -32.92 -10.06
CA ASN A 78 -0.70 -34.09 -9.47
C ASN A 78 -1.24 -34.23 -8.04
N THR A 79 -2.04 -35.26 -7.81
CA THR A 79 -2.66 -35.52 -6.49
C THR A 79 -1.74 -36.26 -5.54
N THR A 80 -0.66 -36.88 -6.06
CA THR A 80 0.34 -37.56 -5.23
C THR A 80 1.23 -36.54 -4.51
N ASP A 81 1.69 -35.54 -5.24
CA ASP A 81 2.65 -34.54 -4.73
C ASP A 81 2.05 -33.15 -4.53
N ASP A 82 0.73 -32.98 -4.69
CA ASP A 82 0.01 -31.71 -4.55
C ASP A 82 0.65 -30.55 -5.33
N CYS A 83 1.08 -30.84 -6.56
CA CYS A 83 1.56 -29.85 -7.52
C CYS A 83 0.60 -29.76 -8.71
N ARG A 84 0.61 -28.63 -9.41
CA ARG A 84 -0.30 -28.38 -10.53
C ARG A 84 0.25 -27.32 -11.49
N GLY A 85 -0.31 -27.26 -12.68
CA GLY A 85 -0.02 -26.23 -13.67
C GLY A 85 -1.03 -26.18 -14.79
N ILE A 86 -0.92 -25.18 -15.64
CA ILE A 86 -1.79 -25.01 -16.81
C ILE A 86 -1.17 -25.68 -18.02
N ALA A 87 -1.91 -26.58 -18.65
CA ALA A 87 -1.49 -27.26 -19.87
C ALA A 87 -1.28 -26.23 -21.01
N ASN A 88 -0.06 -26.18 -21.53
CA ASN A 88 0.32 -25.28 -22.62
C ASN A 88 0.17 -25.96 -24.00
N ASP A 89 0.38 -27.27 -24.05
CA ASP A 89 0.23 -28.10 -25.26
C ASP A 89 -0.11 -29.54 -24.84
N ASN A 90 -0.70 -30.34 -25.72
CA ASN A 90 -0.85 -31.77 -25.49
C ASN A 90 -0.94 -32.60 -26.77
N ASP A 91 -0.41 -33.81 -26.70
CA ASP A 91 -0.57 -34.85 -27.73
C ASP A 91 -1.45 -36.01 -27.23
N GLY A 92 -1.39 -37.16 -27.90
CA GLY A 92 -2.19 -38.33 -27.54
C GLY A 92 -1.82 -39.00 -26.21
N THR A 93 -0.64 -38.71 -25.66
CA THR A 93 -0.08 -39.34 -24.45
C THR A 93 0.68 -38.39 -23.52
N THR A 94 0.94 -37.16 -23.93
CA THR A 94 1.65 -36.18 -23.10
C THR A 94 0.90 -34.87 -23.00
N ILE A 95 1.06 -34.20 -21.87
CA ILE A 95 0.64 -32.81 -21.64
C ILE A 95 1.89 -32.03 -21.26
N ASP A 96 2.17 -30.93 -21.94
CA ASP A 96 3.33 -30.08 -21.72
C ASP A 96 2.94 -28.80 -20.96
N PHE A 97 3.82 -28.37 -20.07
CA PHE A 97 3.71 -27.14 -19.29
C PHE A 97 4.80 -26.15 -19.69
N ALA A 98 4.57 -24.86 -19.46
CA ALA A 98 5.63 -23.87 -19.61
C ALA A 98 6.77 -24.13 -18.59
N SER A 99 7.97 -23.65 -18.89
CA SER A 99 9.11 -23.79 -17.98
C SER A 99 8.85 -23.03 -16.68
N GLY A 100 8.90 -23.71 -15.53
CA GLY A 100 8.64 -23.10 -14.23
C GLY A 100 7.15 -22.86 -13.93
N GLU A 101 6.25 -23.45 -14.71
CA GLU A 101 4.79 -23.33 -14.57
C GLU A 101 4.26 -24.08 -13.36
N LEU A 102 4.84 -25.23 -13.00
CA LEU A 102 4.30 -26.02 -11.90
C LEU A 102 4.50 -25.31 -10.56
N TYR A 103 3.43 -25.28 -9.76
CA TYR A 103 3.38 -24.72 -8.41
C TYR A 103 2.65 -25.69 -7.45
N GLY A 104 2.85 -25.53 -6.15
CA GLY A 104 2.28 -26.40 -5.11
C GLY A 104 3.26 -26.71 -3.98
N THR A 105 2.86 -27.57 -3.05
CA THR A 105 3.59 -27.80 -1.79
C THR A 105 4.55 -28.99 -1.80
N GLY A 106 4.35 -29.96 -2.70
CA GLY A 106 5.24 -31.11 -2.86
C GLY A 106 6.21 -31.00 -4.03
N ASN A 107 6.58 -32.15 -4.60
CA ASN A 107 7.54 -32.18 -5.70
C ASN A 107 6.91 -31.61 -6.98
N LEU A 108 7.59 -30.66 -7.62
CA LEU A 108 7.10 -29.96 -8.80
C LEU A 108 7.41 -30.75 -10.08
N ASP A 109 6.97 -32.00 -10.14
CA ASP A 109 7.03 -32.87 -11.31
C ASP A 109 5.85 -33.85 -11.40
N PHE A 110 5.77 -34.59 -12.50
CA PHE A 110 4.86 -35.72 -12.69
C PHE A 110 5.69 -36.99 -12.87
N ALA A 111 6.17 -37.55 -11.76
CA ALA A 111 6.96 -38.76 -11.75
C ALA A 111 6.13 -39.99 -12.16
N ALA A 112 6.83 -41.07 -12.50
CA ALA A 112 6.15 -42.32 -12.83
C ALA A 112 5.45 -42.90 -11.59
N SER A 113 4.17 -43.27 -11.74
CA SER A 113 3.23 -43.71 -10.70
C SER A 113 2.49 -42.60 -9.95
N ASP A 114 2.70 -41.33 -10.32
CA ASP A 114 1.93 -40.24 -9.74
C ASP A 114 0.50 -40.24 -10.27
N ASP A 115 -0.48 -40.07 -9.41
CA ASP A 115 -1.87 -39.94 -9.78
C ASP A 115 -2.19 -38.49 -10.15
N TYR A 116 -2.82 -38.28 -11.30
CA TYR A 116 -3.17 -36.96 -11.80
C TYR A 116 -4.67 -36.83 -12.06
N LEU A 117 -5.16 -35.58 -11.96
CA LEU A 117 -6.49 -35.15 -12.36
C LEU A 117 -6.37 -34.02 -13.38
N ILE A 118 -7.23 -34.01 -14.39
CA ILE A 118 -7.38 -32.92 -15.34
C ILE A 118 -8.65 -32.15 -14.97
N GLY A 119 -8.52 -30.83 -14.86
CA GLY A 119 -9.53 -29.86 -14.43
C GLY A 119 -10.66 -29.66 -15.44
N GLN A 120 -11.15 -30.74 -16.04
CA GLN A 120 -12.38 -30.71 -16.81
C GLN A 120 -13.56 -30.65 -15.83
N PRO A 121 -14.36 -29.57 -15.85
CA PRO A 121 -15.49 -29.39 -14.94
C PRO A 121 -16.52 -30.51 -15.02
N LEU A 122 -17.33 -30.65 -13.96
CA LEU A 122 -18.44 -31.60 -13.91
C LEU A 122 -19.66 -31.10 -14.71
N CYS A 123 -20.17 -31.97 -15.59
CA CYS A 123 -21.36 -31.73 -16.43
C CYS A 123 -21.33 -30.45 -17.29
N PRO A 124 -20.22 -30.14 -18.01
CA PRO A 124 -20.08 -28.90 -18.76
C PRO A 124 -21.00 -28.90 -19.98
N ASP A 125 -21.41 -27.71 -20.42
CA ASP A 125 -22.10 -27.47 -21.69
C ASP A 125 -21.55 -26.18 -22.31
N SER A 126 -20.43 -26.32 -23.01
CA SER A 126 -19.75 -25.19 -23.66
C SER A 126 -20.62 -24.53 -24.73
N GLY A 127 -21.56 -25.25 -25.33
CA GLY A 127 -22.53 -24.68 -26.29
C GLY A 127 -23.50 -23.69 -25.65
N GLN A 128 -23.71 -23.78 -24.34
CA GLN A 128 -24.52 -22.85 -23.53
C GLN A 128 -23.68 -21.95 -22.62
N GLY A 129 -22.34 -22.03 -22.69
CA GLY A 129 -21.44 -21.28 -21.80
C GLY A 129 -21.49 -21.73 -20.35
N ILE A 130 -21.84 -22.99 -20.09
CA ILE A 130 -21.89 -23.57 -18.75
C ILE A 130 -20.62 -24.36 -18.51
N SER A 131 -19.85 -23.99 -17.49
CA SER A 131 -18.66 -24.73 -17.09
C SER A 131 -19.03 -25.82 -16.08
N HIS A 132 -19.74 -25.49 -15.00
CA HIS A 132 -20.01 -26.42 -13.90
C HIS A 132 -21.50 -26.59 -13.64
N ARG A 133 -21.91 -27.82 -13.30
CA ARG A 133 -23.21 -28.11 -12.66
C ARG A 133 -23.06 -29.17 -11.58
N PHE A 134 -23.36 -28.79 -10.34
CA PHE A 134 -23.14 -29.63 -9.16
C PHE A 134 -24.09 -29.27 -8.02
N LEU A 135 -23.99 -29.98 -6.89
CA LEU A 135 -24.80 -29.75 -5.70
C LEU A 135 -23.91 -29.40 -4.51
N ILE A 136 -24.31 -28.44 -3.69
CA ILE A 136 -23.60 -28.06 -2.47
C ILE A 136 -24.53 -28.25 -1.28
N LYS A 137 -24.00 -28.79 -0.17
CA LYS A 137 -24.75 -28.89 1.08
C LYS A 137 -24.91 -27.48 1.67
N VAL A 138 -26.14 -27.08 1.92
CA VAL A 138 -26.47 -25.73 2.46
C VAL A 138 -27.17 -25.80 3.80
N ARG A 139 -27.67 -26.98 4.18
CA ARG A 139 -28.24 -27.27 5.50
C ARG A 139 -27.68 -28.59 6.00
N SER A 140 -27.26 -28.63 7.25
CA SER A 140 -26.80 -29.84 7.93
C SER A 140 -27.52 -29.99 9.26
N ASP A 141 -27.93 -31.21 9.60
CA ASP A 141 -28.45 -31.55 10.94
C ASP A 141 -29.59 -30.64 11.43
N GLY A 142 -30.37 -30.08 10.49
CA GLY A 142 -31.51 -29.23 10.82
C GLY A 142 -31.18 -27.76 11.04
N ALA A 143 -29.96 -27.27 10.73
CA ALA A 143 -29.64 -25.84 10.70
C ALA A 143 -28.94 -25.43 9.40
N ASP A 144 -29.22 -24.23 8.88
CA ASP A 144 -28.54 -23.74 7.67
C ASP A 144 -27.05 -23.52 7.96
N ILE A 145 -26.20 -23.75 6.96
CA ILE A 145 -24.77 -23.47 7.03
C ILE A 145 -24.58 -22.03 6.59
N ASP A 146 -24.11 -21.18 7.50
CA ASP A 146 -23.85 -19.75 7.27
C ASP A 146 -25.03 -18.97 6.64
N GLY A 147 -26.27 -19.31 7.03
CA GLY A 147 -27.49 -18.74 6.43
C GLY A 147 -27.67 -19.08 4.94
N ARG A 148 -27.08 -20.20 4.50
CA ARG A 148 -26.95 -20.65 3.10
C ARG A 148 -26.14 -19.73 2.21
N ARG A 149 -25.24 -18.94 2.78
CA ARG A 149 -24.37 -18.06 2.01
C ARG A 149 -23.17 -18.81 1.48
N LEU A 150 -22.79 -18.47 0.26
CA LEU A 150 -21.66 -19.04 -0.45
C LEU A 150 -20.91 -17.92 -1.13
N ILE A 151 -19.60 -18.07 -1.26
CA ILE A 151 -18.79 -17.22 -2.11
C ILE A 151 -18.08 -18.16 -3.09
N GLY A 152 -18.34 -17.98 -4.38
CA GLY A 152 -17.55 -18.61 -5.42
C GLY A 152 -16.36 -17.73 -5.80
N ILE A 153 -15.20 -18.33 -5.95
CA ILE A 153 -13.98 -17.67 -6.47
C ILE A 153 -13.38 -18.50 -7.59
N CYS A 154 -12.62 -17.85 -8.46
CA CYS A 154 -11.67 -18.52 -9.35
C CYS A 154 -10.36 -17.74 -9.30
N ARG A 155 -9.28 -18.38 -8.84
CA ARG A 155 -8.00 -17.71 -8.62
C ARG A 155 -6.86 -18.58 -9.13
N ARG A 156 -6.85 -18.89 -10.43
CA ARG A 156 -5.73 -19.61 -11.05
C ARG A 156 -4.56 -18.65 -11.30
N PRO A 157 -3.31 -19.01 -10.92
CA PRO A 157 -2.12 -18.23 -11.29
C PRO A 157 -2.05 -18.06 -12.81
N GLY A 158 -1.57 -16.90 -13.29
CA GLY A 158 -1.55 -16.60 -14.73
C GLY A 158 -2.88 -16.17 -15.33
N ASN A 159 -3.96 -16.22 -14.56
CA ASN A 159 -5.30 -15.87 -15.01
C ASN A 159 -5.94 -14.79 -14.13
N THR A 160 -6.87 -14.05 -14.73
CA THR A 160 -7.68 -13.04 -14.02
C THR A 160 -8.50 -13.68 -12.91
N PHE A 161 -8.49 -13.07 -11.73
CA PHE A 161 -9.28 -13.54 -10.60
C PHE A 161 -10.76 -13.18 -10.73
N GLY A 162 -11.61 -14.04 -10.17
CA GLY A 162 -13.06 -13.85 -10.16
C GLY A 162 -13.66 -14.12 -8.79
N TRP A 163 -14.78 -13.46 -8.53
CA TRP A 163 -15.51 -13.56 -7.27
C TRP A 163 -17.01 -13.36 -7.51
N PHE A 164 -17.82 -14.18 -6.84
CA PHE A 164 -19.26 -14.13 -6.98
C PHE A 164 -19.95 -14.57 -5.69
N PRO A 165 -20.75 -13.70 -5.04
CA PRO A 165 -21.45 -14.04 -3.81
C PRO A 165 -22.83 -14.62 -4.11
N ILE A 166 -23.25 -15.59 -3.31
CA ILE A 166 -24.64 -16.01 -3.19
C ILE A 166 -25.07 -15.71 -1.76
N ASN A 167 -25.85 -14.65 -1.57
CA ASN A 167 -26.28 -14.16 -0.25
C ASN A 167 -27.46 -14.97 0.35
N GLY A 168 -27.39 -16.29 0.23
CA GLY A 168 -28.42 -17.23 0.63
C GLY A 168 -28.96 -17.97 -0.58
N THR A 169 -28.69 -19.28 -0.67
CA THR A 169 -29.23 -20.09 -1.76
C THR A 169 -30.76 -20.12 -1.70
N SER A 170 -31.37 -20.02 -2.87
CA SER A 170 -32.74 -20.43 -3.07
C SER A 170 -32.77 -21.94 -3.30
N ARG A 171 -33.83 -22.62 -2.83
CA ARG A 171 -34.06 -24.01 -3.22
C ARG A 171 -34.08 -24.13 -4.74
N GLY A 172 -33.41 -25.14 -5.26
CA GLY A 172 -33.31 -25.41 -6.68
C GLY A 172 -31.99 -24.89 -7.27
N ASN A 173 -32.09 -24.22 -8.41
CA ASN A 173 -30.94 -23.78 -9.18
C ASN A 173 -30.46 -22.39 -8.74
N ASN A 174 -29.19 -22.30 -8.39
CA ASN A 174 -28.48 -21.06 -8.06
C ASN A 174 -27.33 -20.83 -9.05
N VAL A 175 -27.00 -19.56 -9.28
CA VAL A 175 -26.09 -19.18 -10.35
C VAL A 175 -24.78 -18.63 -9.79
N LEU A 176 -23.68 -19.10 -10.35
CA LEU A 176 -22.37 -18.44 -10.35
C LEU A 176 -22.08 -17.94 -11.77
N ALA A 177 -21.31 -16.86 -11.87
CA ALA A 177 -20.83 -16.32 -13.13
C ALA A 177 -19.32 -16.08 -13.03
N LEU A 178 -18.57 -17.16 -12.91
CA LEU A 178 -17.12 -17.18 -12.78
C LEU A 178 -16.50 -17.66 -14.07
N SER A 179 -15.68 -16.80 -14.64
CA SER A 179 -14.88 -17.06 -15.83
C SER A 179 -13.53 -16.39 -15.64
N ASP A 180 -12.49 -16.95 -16.23
CA ASP A 180 -11.17 -16.36 -16.23
C ASP A 180 -10.57 -16.29 -17.64
N SER A 181 -9.49 -15.52 -17.75
CA SER A 181 -8.69 -15.37 -18.95
C SER A 181 -7.24 -15.14 -18.57
N ALA A 182 -6.30 -15.34 -19.50
CA ALA A 182 -4.89 -15.03 -19.24
C ALA A 182 -4.73 -13.56 -18.77
N ASP A 183 -3.97 -13.35 -17.70
CA ASP A 183 -3.59 -12.02 -17.23
C ASP A 183 -2.31 -11.59 -17.94
N ASN A 184 -2.36 -10.47 -18.67
CA ASN A 184 -1.23 -9.96 -19.44
C ASN A 184 -0.11 -9.40 -18.55
N ASN A 185 -0.40 -9.08 -17.29
CA ASN A 185 0.60 -8.64 -16.33
C ASN A 185 1.26 -9.82 -15.60
N TYR A 186 0.90 -11.06 -15.95
CA TYR A 186 1.52 -12.26 -15.41
C TYR A 186 2.60 -12.76 -16.39
N ASP A 187 3.77 -12.15 -16.34
CA ASP A 187 4.87 -12.36 -17.30
C ASP A 187 6.09 -13.11 -16.73
N THR A 188 6.16 -13.27 -15.41
CA THR A 188 7.16 -14.09 -14.70
C THR A 188 6.67 -15.53 -14.45
N ALA A 189 7.58 -16.52 -14.41
CA ALA A 189 7.21 -17.91 -14.15
C ALA A 189 6.77 -18.13 -12.68
N ASN A 190 5.79 -19.02 -12.45
CA ASN A 190 5.25 -19.35 -11.12
C ASN A 190 6.35 -19.68 -10.10
N GLN A 191 7.33 -20.51 -10.47
CA GLN A 191 8.41 -20.90 -9.56
C GLN A 191 9.36 -19.76 -9.17
N THR A 192 9.39 -18.66 -9.92
CA THR A 192 10.15 -17.47 -9.54
C THR A 192 9.35 -16.65 -8.54
N VAL A 193 8.04 -16.50 -8.76
CA VAL A 193 7.18 -15.65 -7.94
C VAL A 193 6.67 -16.33 -6.66
N MET A 194 6.56 -17.66 -6.67
CA MET A 194 6.07 -18.52 -5.58
C MET A 194 7.14 -19.52 -5.12
N GLY A 195 8.41 -19.22 -5.36
CA GLY A 195 9.53 -20.11 -5.04
C GLY A 195 10.17 -19.81 -3.69
N ALA A 196 10.86 -20.82 -3.15
CA ALA A 196 11.59 -20.74 -1.89
C ALA A 196 12.65 -19.61 -1.84
N THR A 197 13.20 -19.18 -2.99
CA THR A 197 14.13 -18.06 -3.05
C THR A 197 13.44 -16.77 -2.64
N TRP A 198 12.31 -16.43 -3.27
CA TRP A 198 11.63 -15.20 -2.91
C TRP A 198 10.92 -15.30 -1.56
N ASP A 199 10.44 -16.47 -1.14
CA ASP A 199 9.95 -16.66 0.23
C ASP A 199 10.99 -16.20 1.28
N SER A 200 12.28 -16.50 1.03
CA SER A 200 13.35 -16.05 1.92
C SER A 200 13.62 -14.54 1.83
N GLU A 201 13.42 -13.94 0.66
CA GLU A 201 13.64 -12.51 0.42
C GLU A 201 12.46 -11.64 0.85
N PHE A 202 11.24 -12.19 0.92
CA PHE A 202 9.97 -11.57 1.32
C PHE A 202 9.72 -11.65 2.83
N SER A 203 10.56 -12.37 3.58
CA SER A 203 10.45 -12.57 5.03
C SER A 203 10.58 -11.32 5.92
N GLY A 204 10.66 -10.13 5.32
CA GLY A 204 10.77 -8.84 6.01
C GLY A 204 9.47 -8.05 6.09
N GLU A 205 8.33 -8.61 5.66
CA GLU A 205 7.02 -7.97 5.78
C GLU A 205 6.63 -7.72 7.24
N ASP A 206 6.20 -6.50 7.54
CA ASP A 206 5.59 -6.18 8.83
C ASP A 206 4.07 -6.35 8.69
N GLN A 207 3.54 -7.26 9.48
CA GLN A 207 2.19 -7.78 9.40
C GLN A 207 1.36 -7.17 10.56
N GLY A 208 0.11 -6.77 10.32
CA GLY A 208 -0.74 -6.11 11.33
C GLY A 208 -0.80 -4.58 11.21
N PHE A 209 -1.22 -3.86 12.24
CA PHE A 209 -1.32 -2.39 12.18
C PHE A 209 0.06 -1.72 12.03
N GLN A 210 0.27 -1.03 10.91
CA GLN A 210 1.50 -0.32 10.57
C GLN A 210 1.21 1.15 10.28
N GLN A 211 2.15 2.01 10.69
CA GLN A 211 2.08 3.45 10.43
C GLN A 211 3.39 3.93 9.81
N PHE A 212 3.31 4.52 8.62
CA PHE A 212 4.45 5.13 7.96
C PHE A 212 3.98 6.13 6.91
N ASP A 213 4.84 7.09 6.61
CA ASP A 213 4.60 8.18 5.66
C ASP A 213 5.02 7.73 4.24
N VAL A 214 4.04 7.60 3.34
CA VAL A 214 4.29 7.19 1.96
C VAL A 214 4.48 8.38 1.02
N ASP A 215 3.75 9.47 1.23
CA ASP A 215 3.76 10.63 0.35
C ASP A 215 4.69 11.77 0.81
N ASP A 216 5.45 11.53 1.89
CA ASP A 216 6.47 12.40 2.50
C ASP A 216 5.88 13.74 2.95
N ASP A 217 4.64 13.74 3.45
CA ASP A 217 3.93 14.93 3.93
C ASP A 217 4.11 15.21 5.44
N SER A 218 4.95 14.41 6.11
CA SER A 218 5.22 14.38 7.56
C SER A 218 4.12 13.79 8.44
N THR A 219 3.06 13.27 7.85
CA THR A 219 1.99 12.52 8.51
C THR A 219 2.11 11.05 8.14
N ASN A 220 2.09 10.16 9.13
CA ASN A 220 2.02 8.73 8.83
C ASN A 220 0.60 8.34 8.43
N GLU A 221 0.46 7.44 7.46
CA GLU A 221 -0.82 6.78 7.20
C GLU A 221 -0.85 5.35 7.75
N ASP A 222 -2.08 4.85 7.89
CA ASP A 222 -2.38 3.58 8.54
C ASP A 222 -2.56 2.45 7.53
N TYR A 223 -1.97 1.29 7.80
CA TYR A 223 -2.04 0.08 6.96
C TYR A 223 -2.18 -1.19 7.81
N PHE A 224 -2.73 -2.28 7.26
CA PHE A 224 -2.78 -3.61 7.90
C PHE A 224 -1.60 -4.51 7.53
N GLY A 225 -0.61 -3.93 6.87
CA GLY A 225 0.68 -4.52 6.62
C GLY A 225 1.59 -3.55 5.88
N LYS A 226 2.89 -3.78 5.98
CA LYS A 226 3.94 -3.11 5.24
C LYS A 226 4.77 -4.16 4.51
N LEU A 227 4.52 -4.29 3.22
CA LEU A 227 5.22 -5.25 2.37
C LEU A 227 6.60 -4.72 1.99
N THR A 228 7.62 -5.56 2.15
CA THR A 228 8.99 -5.26 1.74
C THR A 228 9.75 -6.54 1.43
N TRP A 229 10.75 -6.44 0.56
CA TRP A 229 11.56 -7.58 0.13
C TRP A 229 12.99 -7.17 -0.18
N THR A 230 13.88 -8.15 -0.12
CA THR A 230 15.26 -8.03 -0.60
C THR A 230 15.39 -8.58 -2.03
N GLY A 231 16.51 -8.36 -2.71
CA GLY A 231 16.71 -8.86 -4.08
C GLY A 231 16.28 -7.88 -5.18
N THR A 232 16.18 -8.39 -6.42
CA THR A 232 16.00 -7.60 -7.66
C THR A 232 14.59 -7.71 -8.25
N HIS A 233 13.61 -8.20 -7.48
CA HIS A 233 12.21 -8.27 -7.90
C HIS A 233 11.61 -6.87 -8.05
N ASP A 234 10.88 -6.66 -9.14
CA ASP A 234 10.17 -5.41 -9.39
C ASP A 234 8.76 -5.42 -8.78
N ILE A 235 8.02 -4.33 -8.99
CA ILE A 235 6.67 -4.19 -8.44
C ILE A 235 5.65 -5.11 -9.13
N ASN A 236 5.91 -5.53 -10.36
CA ASN A 236 5.02 -6.44 -11.07
C ASN A 236 5.18 -7.86 -10.57
N ASP A 237 6.42 -8.27 -10.27
CA ASP A 237 6.68 -9.50 -9.54
C ASP A 237 5.83 -9.51 -8.27
N LEU A 238 5.82 -8.43 -7.45
CA LEU A 238 5.02 -8.34 -6.20
C LEU A 238 3.53 -8.63 -6.43
N TYR A 239 2.95 -8.09 -7.50
CA TYR A 239 1.59 -8.38 -7.90
C TYR A 239 1.38 -9.87 -8.22
N MET A 240 2.30 -10.46 -8.96
CA MET A 240 2.24 -11.88 -9.30
C MET A 240 2.40 -12.78 -8.07
N ARG A 241 3.25 -12.39 -7.11
CA ARG A 241 3.37 -13.02 -5.81
C ARG A 241 2.07 -13.01 -5.04
N ALA A 242 1.43 -11.85 -4.89
CA ALA A 242 0.17 -11.72 -4.18
C ALA A 242 -0.96 -12.53 -4.85
N MET A 243 -0.93 -12.64 -6.19
CA MET A 243 -1.79 -13.59 -6.89
C MET A 243 -1.48 -15.03 -6.49
N GLY A 244 -0.21 -15.45 -6.53
CA GLY A 244 0.20 -16.79 -6.11
C GLY A 244 -0.16 -17.13 -4.66
N GLU A 245 0.02 -16.20 -3.74
CA GLU A 245 -0.31 -16.39 -2.32
C GLU A 245 -1.80 -16.61 -2.09
N THR A 246 -2.65 -15.99 -2.91
CA THR A 246 -4.11 -16.06 -2.78
C THR A 246 -4.76 -16.98 -3.81
N CYS A 247 -3.95 -17.73 -4.58
CA CYS A 247 -4.43 -18.59 -5.65
C CYS A 247 -5.07 -19.88 -5.14
N ASP A 248 -5.85 -20.52 -5.99
CA ASP A 248 -6.46 -21.81 -5.71
C ASP A 248 -5.37 -22.85 -5.36
N HIS A 249 -5.45 -23.40 -4.15
CA HIS A 249 -4.49 -24.30 -3.53
C HIS A 249 -3.04 -23.78 -3.49
N GLY A 250 -2.85 -22.46 -3.29
CA GLY A 250 -1.51 -21.88 -3.14
C GLY A 250 -0.77 -22.38 -1.90
N GLY A 251 -1.51 -22.75 -0.84
CA GLY A 251 -0.94 -23.28 0.40
C GLY A 251 -0.27 -22.23 1.29
N TYR A 252 -0.50 -20.94 1.02
CA TYR A 252 0.04 -19.83 1.79
C TYR A 252 -0.92 -19.41 2.91
N THR A 253 -0.36 -19.05 4.06
CA THR A 253 -1.06 -18.30 5.10
C THR A 253 -0.63 -16.84 4.99
N VAL A 254 -1.59 -15.94 4.77
CA VAL A 254 -1.36 -14.49 4.61
C VAL A 254 -2.23 -13.76 5.63
N HIS A 255 -1.62 -12.88 6.43
CA HIS A 255 -2.33 -12.16 7.49
C HIS A 255 -3.13 -13.08 8.43
N GLY A 256 -2.55 -14.23 8.80
CA GLY A 256 -3.17 -15.22 9.67
C GLY A 256 -4.33 -16.02 9.07
N LEU A 257 -4.68 -15.80 7.79
CA LEU A 257 -5.72 -16.53 7.07
C LEU A 257 -5.12 -17.42 5.97
N ASP A 258 -5.86 -18.45 5.58
CA ASP A 258 -5.62 -19.11 4.30
C ASP A 258 -5.71 -18.07 3.18
N GLY A 259 -4.70 -18.01 2.31
CA GLY A 259 -4.64 -17.05 1.20
C GLY A 259 -5.86 -17.12 0.27
N GLU A 260 -6.49 -18.28 0.12
CA GLU A 260 -7.73 -18.41 -0.66
C GLU A 260 -8.93 -17.72 0.01
N VAL A 261 -8.92 -17.63 1.34
CA VAL A 261 -9.96 -16.98 2.14
C VAL A 261 -9.70 -15.47 2.27
N LEU A 262 -8.45 -15.04 2.15
CA LEU A 262 -8.09 -13.62 2.23
C LEU A 262 -8.71 -12.80 1.10
N ARG A 263 -9.31 -11.67 1.50
CA ARG A 263 -9.97 -10.66 0.67
C ARG A 263 -9.55 -9.23 1.02
N GLY A 264 -8.83 -9.04 2.13
CA GLY A 264 -8.49 -7.72 2.69
C GLY A 264 -9.56 -7.20 3.64
N VAL A 265 -9.48 -5.91 3.98
CA VAL A 265 -10.39 -5.26 4.93
C VAL A 265 -11.78 -5.14 4.33
N THR A 266 -12.73 -5.86 4.91
CA THR A 266 -14.14 -5.80 4.48
C THR A 266 -14.91 -4.71 5.21
N HIS A 267 -14.55 -4.46 6.48
CA HIS A 267 -15.22 -3.50 7.34
C HIS A 267 -14.23 -2.85 8.30
N SER A 268 -14.54 -1.63 8.75
CA SER A 268 -14.00 -1.05 9.97
C SER A 268 -15.11 -0.89 11.00
N ILE A 269 -14.75 -0.99 12.27
CA ILE A 269 -15.69 -0.79 13.38
C ILE A 269 -14.97 -0.14 14.55
N GLY A 270 -15.55 0.93 15.10
CA GLY A 270 -15.17 1.46 16.40
C GLY A 270 -15.67 0.56 17.52
N TYR A 271 -14.93 0.47 18.63
CA TYR A 271 -15.35 -0.32 19.79
C TYR A 271 -15.25 0.46 21.10
N ASP A 272 -15.95 -0.01 22.12
CA ASP A 272 -15.82 0.47 23.49
C ASP A 272 -16.04 -0.68 24.52
N THR A 273 -16.15 -0.30 25.81
CA THR A 273 -16.59 -1.19 26.90
C THR A 273 -15.75 -2.47 27.01
N GLU A 274 -14.43 -2.32 27.06
CA GLU A 274 -13.50 -3.43 27.20
C GLU A 274 -13.68 -4.12 28.56
N THR A 275 -13.95 -5.42 28.50
CA THR A 275 -14.22 -6.24 29.69
C THR A 275 -13.25 -7.41 29.76
N GLY A 276 -13.02 -7.88 30.99
CA GLY A 276 -12.23 -9.09 31.27
C GLY A 276 -10.70 -8.90 31.17
N GLY A 277 -10.26 -7.78 30.61
CA GLY A 277 -8.84 -7.53 30.33
C GLY A 277 -8.44 -7.94 28.92
N ILE A 278 -9.42 -7.97 28.00
CA ILE A 278 -9.23 -8.31 26.59
C ILE A 278 -8.02 -7.59 26.00
N SER A 279 -7.20 -8.36 25.29
CA SER A 279 -6.04 -7.88 24.56
C SER A 279 -6.15 -8.40 23.13
N ILE A 280 -6.75 -7.59 22.26
CA ILE A 280 -6.92 -7.93 20.84
C ILE A 280 -5.57 -7.74 20.14
N SER A 281 -5.02 -8.81 19.61
CA SER A 281 -3.88 -8.80 18.70
C SER A 281 -4.35 -8.80 17.25
N ASP A 282 -3.46 -8.40 16.34
CA ASP A 282 -3.63 -8.70 14.93
C ASP A 282 -3.79 -10.21 14.74
N TYR A 283 -4.70 -10.60 13.85
CA TYR A 283 -5.07 -11.98 13.50
C TYR A 283 -5.90 -12.75 14.51
N ASP A 284 -6.32 -12.11 15.60
CA ASP A 284 -7.36 -12.68 16.44
C ASP A 284 -8.72 -12.64 15.74
N MET A 285 -9.59 -13.55 16.15
CA MET A 285 -10.99 -13.55 15.78
C MET A 285 -11.84 -13.01 16.91
N LEU A 286 -12.88 -12.26 16.56
CA LEU A 286 -13.97 -11.92 17.46
C LEU A 286 -15.26 -12.54 16.94
N VAL A 287 -16.15 -12.88 17.88
CA VAL A 287 -17.39 -13.60 17.61
C VAL A 287 -18.56 -12.91 18.30
N TRP A 288 -19.67 -12.79 17.58
CA TRP A 288 -20.92 -12.24 18.10
C TRP A 288 -22.07 -13.18 17.76
N GLY A 289 -23.16 -13.07 18.51
CA GLY A 289 -24.35 -13.90 18.37
C GLY A 289 -25.03 -14.11 19.71
N THR A 290 -25.74 -15.23 19.86
CA THR A 290 -26.37 -15.56 21.13
C THR A 290 -25.35 -16.20 22.08
N TYR A 291 -25.18 -15.58 23.25
CA TYR A 291 -24.35 -16.12 24.33
C TYR A 291 -25.14 -17.15 25.14
N VAL A 292 -24.63 -18.37 25.23
CA VAL A 292 -25.25 -19.48 25.97
C VAL A 292 -24.35 -19.93 27.10
N ASN A 293 -24.78 -19.74 28.35
CA ASN A 293 -24.07 -20.30 29.50
C ASN A 293 -24.46 -21.77 29.68
N THR A 294 -23.53 -22.69 29.42
CA THR A 294 -23.78 -24.14 29.41
C THR A 294 -23.59 -24.81 30.76
N GLY A 295 -22.97 -24.13 31.73
CA GLY A 295 -22.61 -24.77 33.01
C GLY A 295 -21.66 -25.96 32.80
N ALA A 296 -21.90 -27.08 33.47
CA ALA A 296 -21.05 -28.26 33.35
C ALA A 296 -21.39 -29.08 32.08
N VAL A 297 -20.44 -29.18 31.16
CA VAL A 297 -20.56 -30.01 29.95
C VAL A 297 -20.22 -31.47 30.26
N THR A 298 -20.98 -32.40 29.70
CA THR A 298 -20.78 -33.85 29.82
C THR A 298 -20.70 -34.49 28.44
N GLY A 299 -19.83 -35.49 28.27
CA GLY A 299 -19.68 -36.23 27.00
C GLY A 299 -18.53 -35.74 26.11
N GLY A 300 -17.78 -34.72 26.54
CA GLY A 300 -16.75 -34.04 25.76
C GLY A 300 -17.17 -32.60 25.44
N PRO A 301 -16.26 -31.76 24.92
CA PRO A 301 -16.59 -30.39 24.53
C PRO A 301 -17.52 -30.38 23.31
N PHE A 302 -18.28 -29.30 23.17
CA PHE A 302 -18.92 -28.99 21.90
C PHE A 302 -17.85 -28.66 20.84
N THR A 303 -18.23 -28.69 19.57
CA THR A 303 -17.33 -28.48 18.43
C THR A 303 -17.81 -27.29 17.60
N VAL A 304 -16.88 -26.42 17.19
CA VAL A 304 -17.20 -25.27 16.34
C VAL A 304 -17.79 -25.76 15.02
N GLY A 305 -18.85 -25.09 14.56
CA GLY A 305 -19.56 -25.43 13.34
C GLY A 305 -20.61 -26.53 13.50
N GLU A 306 -20.68 -27.24 14.64
CA GLU A 306 -21.73 -28.24 14.86
C GLU A 306 -23.10 -27.62 15.15
N VAL A 307 -24.15 -28.42 14.94
CA VAL A 307 -25.52 -28.05 15.32
C VAL A 307 -25.79 -28.47 16.76
N VAL A 308 -26.41 -27.57 17.52
CA VAL A 308 -26.90 -27.80 18.87
C VAL A 308 -28.42 -27.66 18.89
N THR A 309 -29.06 -28.59 19.59
CA THR A 309 -30.51 -28.64 19.77
C THR A 309 -30.89 -28.82 21.24
N ASP A 310 -32.15 -28.63 21.58
CA ASP A 310 -32.70 -29.14 22.83
C ASP A 310 -32.73 -30.68 22.83
N ASN A 311 -32.42 -31.31 23.96
CA ASN A 311 -32.33 -32.77 24.10
C ASN A 311 -33.71 -33.41 24.27
N VAL A 312 -34.55 -33.27 23.25
CA VAL A 312 -35.89 -33.83 23.18
C VAL A 312 -36.08 -34.61 21.88
N ALA A 313 -37.07 -35.50 21.85
CA ALA A 313 -37.30 -36.38 20.69
C ALA A 313 -37.70 -35.64 19.40
N SER A 314 -38.12 -34.37 19.50
CA SER A 314 -38.41 -33.50 18.36
C SER A 314 -37.92 -32.10 18.71
N PRO A 315 -36.69 -31.76 18.30
CA PRO A 315 -36.10 -30.48 18.63
C PRO A 315 -37.00 -29.29 18.29
N THR A 316 -37.02 -28.31 19.18
CA THR A 316 -37.75 -27.05 19.01
C THR A 316 -36.81 -25.88 18.69
N PHE A 317 -35.51 -26.10 18.82
CA PHE A 317 -34.45 -25.13 18.63
C PHE A 317 -33.31 -25.75 17.83
N TYR A 318 -32.78 -24.96 16.90
CA TYR A 318 -31.59 -25.30 16.12
C TYR A 318 -30.66 -24.10 16.08
N ALA A 319 -29.43 -24.29 16.49
CA ALA A 319 -28.37 -23.30 16.35
C ALA A 319 -27.05 -23.93 15.94
N ARG A 320 -26.18 -23.14 15.35
CA ARG A 320 -24.82 -23.54 15.00
C ARG A 320 -23.82 -22.91 15.97
N VAL A 321 -22.88 -23.70 16.44
CA VAL A 321 -21.80 -23.22 17.33
C VAL A 321 -20.83 -22.37 16.52
N LEU A 322 -20.64 -21.11 16.94
CA LEU A 322 -19.66 -20.18 16.37
C LEU A 322 -18.33 -20.26 17.13
N SER A 323 -18.39 -20.38 18.45
CA SER A 323 -17.21 -20.57 19.31
C SER A 323 -17.55 -21.35 20.58
N VAL A 324 -16.52 -21.97 21.17
CA VAL A 324 -16.55 -22.72 22.42
C VAL A 324 -15.54 -22.10 23.38
N ASP A 325 -15.99 -21.81 24.60
CA ASP A 325 -15.12 -21.31 25.66
C ASP A 325 -14.08 -22.36 26.05
N GLY A 326 -12.82 -21.96 26.23
CA GLY A 326 -11.72 -22.85 26.61
C GLY A 326 -11.91 -23.52 27.97
N THR A 327 -12.84 -23.04 28.80
CA THR A 327 -13.23 -23.70 30.06
C THR A 327 -14.47 -24.58 29.96
N ASP A 328 -15.05 -24.73 28.76
CA ASP A 328 -16.28 -25.47 28.47
C ASP A 328 -17.50 -24.98 29.28
N THR A 329 -17.58 -23.68 29.62
CA THR A 329 -18.69 -23.15 30.43
C THR A 329 -19.68 -22.29 29.65
N SER A 330 -19.37 -21.94 28.40
CA SER A 330 -20.26 -21.16 27.54
C SER A 330 -20.00 -21.41 26.05
N LEU A 331 -20.99 -21.03 25.23
CA LEU A 331 -20.96 -21.12 23.77
C LEU A 331 -21.42 -19.78 23.19
N MET A 332 -20.85 -19.41 22.03
CA MET A 332 -21.50 -18.46 21.13
C MET A 332 -22.17 -19.23 20.01
N VAL A 333 -23.45 -18.94 19.75
CA VAL A 333 -24.23 -19.65 18.74
C VAL A 333 -24.98 -18.69 17.82
N SER A 334 -25.15 -19.12 16.57
CA SER A 334 -26.08 -18.50 15.62
C SER A 334 -27.36 -19.31 15.59
N ILE A 335 -28.48 -18.71 16.01
CA ILE A 335 -29.78 -19.38 16.04
C ILE A 335 -30.37 -19.40 14.62
N ASP A 336 -30.57 -20.60 14.07
CA ASP A 336 -31.28 -20.80 12.79
C ASP A 336 -32.80 -20.74 13.00
N SER A 337 -33.28 -21.40 14.05
CA SER A 337 -34.70 -21.42 14.38
C SER A 337 -34.99 -21.77 15.83
N GLY A 338 -36.17 -21.36 16.29
CA GLY A 338 -36.62 -21.58 17.67
C GLY A 338 -36.09 -20.52 18.63
N THR A 339 -36.21 -20.81 19.92
CA THR A 339 -35.75 -19.95 21.03
C THR A 339 -35.16 -20.85 22.11
N LEU A 340 -34.01 -20.45 22.66
CA LEU A 340 -33.40 -21.14 23.78
C LEU A 340 -33.68 -20.37 25.07
N GLY A 341 -34.00 -21.09 26.15
CA GLY A 341 -34.26 -20.49 27.47
C GLY A 341 -33.43 -21.16 28.56
N ASN A 342 -33.50 -20.62 29.77
CA ASN A 342 -32.81 -21.19 30.93
C ASN A 342 -33.33 -22.59 31.33
N GLY A 343 -32.46 -23.41 31.92
CA GLY A 343 -32.76 -24.77 32.40
C GLY A 343 -33.03 -25.80 31.31
N VAL A 344 -32.73 -25.50 30.04
CA VAL A 344 -32.88 -26.43 28.91
C VAL A 344 -31.63 -27.30 28.81
N GLU A 345 -31.84 -28.62 28.72
CA GLU A 345 -30.76 -29.54 28.36
C GLU A 345 -30.54 -29.47 26.85
N ILE A 346 -29.33 -29.11 26.45
CA ILE A 346 -28.90 -29.03 25.04
C ILE A 346 -27.98 -30.21 24.70
N VAL A 347 -27.96 -30.58 23.43
CA VAL A 347 -27.12 -31.64 22.88
C VAL A 347 -26.47 -31.21 21.56
N GLY A 348 -25.17 -31.48 21.43
CA GLY A 348 -24.42 -31.34 20.18
C GLY A 348 -24.69 -32.53 19.28
N VAL A 349 -25.19 -32.30 18.07
CA VAL A 349 -25.65 -33.37 17.18
C VAL A 349 -24.47 -34.24 16.71
N SER A 350 -23.30 -33.64 16.48
CA SER A 350 -22.11 -34.35 16.00
C SER A 350 -21.26 -34.88 17.15
N SER A 351 -21.00 -34.05 18.15
CA SER A 351 -20.14 -34.41 19.30
C SER A 351 -20.84 -35.34 20.30
N GLY A 352 -22.17 -35.27 20.40
CA GLY A 352 -22.92 -35.89 21.48
C GLY A 352 -22.72 -35.22 22.85
N ALA A 353 -22.04 -34.08 22.90
CA ALA A 353 -21.86 -33.30 24.12
C ALA A 353 -23.22 -32.82 24.63
N THR A 354 -23.41 -32.82 25.95
CA THR A 354 -24.65 -32.38 26.59
C THR A 354 -24.35 -31.39 27.70
N ALA A 355 -25.24 -30.41 27.86
CA ALA A 355 -25.14 -29.42 28.93
C ALA A 355 -26.53 -28.89 29.30
N THR A 356 -26.70 -28.31 30.48
CA THR A 356 -27.95 -27.64 30.86
C THR A 356 -27.69 -26.15 30.99
N THR A 357 -28.41 -25.34 30.21
CA THR A 357 -28.25 -23.88 30.25
C THR A 357 -28.48 -23.37 31.67
N SER A 358 -27.54 -22.58 32.21
CA SER A 358 -27.54 -22.16 33.61
C SER A 358 -28.12 -20.77 33.86
N ALA A 359 -28.33 -20.00 32.78
CA ALA A 359 -28.97 -18.69 32.75
C ALA A 359 -29.79 -18.55 31.46
N ASP A 360 -30.63 -17.51 31.40
CA ASP A 360 -31.27 -17.14 30.13
C ASP A 360 -30.17 -16.72 29.13
N PRO A 361 -30.18 -17.21 27.88
CA PRO A 361 -29.25 -16.74 26.87
C PRO A 361 -29.35 -15.23 26.69
N THR A 362 -28.20 -14.57 26.57
CA THR A 362 -28.14 -13.13 26.27
C THR A 362 -28.01 -12.98 24.76
N GLU A 363 -28.92 -12.26 24.14
CA GLU A 363 -29.07 -12.26 22.68
C GLU A 363 -28.55 -10.98 22.02
N VAL A 364 -27.64 -11.17 21.05
CA VAL A 364 -27.58 -10.40 19.80
C VAL A 364 -28.33 -11.22 18.75
N THR A 365 -29.26 -10.61 17.99
CA THR A 365 -29.97 -11.29 16.89
C THR A 365 -29.04 -11.40 15.68
N GLY A 366 -28.76 -12.63 15.23
CA GLY A 366 -27.77 -12.90 14.18
C GLY A 366 -26.57 -13.65 14.75
N GLY A 367 -25.41 -13.51 14.11
CA GLY A 367 -24.16 -14.05 14.62
C GLY A 367 -23.16 -14.30 13.52
N GLY A 368 -21.88 -14.17 13.85
CA GLY A 368 -20.79 -14.28 12.90
C GLY A 368 -19.43 -14.30 13.56
N VAL A 369 -18.42 -14.41 12.71
CA VAL A 369 -17.02 -14.37 13.09
C VAL A 369 -16.31 -13.40 12.17
N LEU A 370 -15.52 -12.51 12.77
CA LEU A 370 -14.61 -11.63 12.08
C LEU A 370 -13.18 -12.00 12.42
N HIS A 371 -12.28 -11.66 11.51
CA HIS A 371 -10.84 -11.78 11.65
C HIS A 371 -10.23 -10.39 11.66
N VAL A 372 -9.44 -10.07 12.68
CA VAL A 372 -8.78 -8.77 12.80
C VAL A 372 -7.55 -8.75 11.90
N LEU A 373 -7.52 -7.81 10.95
CA LEU A 373 -6.37 -7.59 10.08
C LEU A 373 -5.46 -6.50 10.65
N ALA A 374 -6.04 -5.47 11.26
CA ALA A 374 -5.33 -4.44 11.98
C ALA A 374 -6.15 -3.91 13.16
N HIS A 375 -5.47 -3.64 14.26
CA HIS A 375 -6.04 -3.04 15.47
C HIS A 375 -5.37 -1.70 15.79
N ASP A 376 -6.11 -0.61 15.59
CA ASP A 376 -5.71 0.72 16.05
C ASP A 376 -6.21 0.93 17.48
N ALA A 377 -5.40 0.50 18.44
CA ALA A 377 -5.69 0.64 19.87
C ALA A 377 -5.60 2.10 20.37
N THR A 378 -5.16 3.06 19.55
CA THR A 378 -5.10 4.48 19.94
C THR A 378 -6.43 5.16 19.73
N ASN A 379 -7.12 4.80 18.65
CA ASN A 379 -8.42 5.36 18.27
C ASN A 379 -9.59 4.39 18.50
N ASP A 380 -9.33 3.21 19.08
CA ASP A 380 -10.32 2.15 19.35
C ASP A 380 -11.05 1.66 18.08
N ILE A 381 -10.28 1.40 17.02
CA ILE A 381 -10.80 0.95 15.71
C ILE A 381 -10.23 -0.42 15.36
N LEU A 382 -11.12 -1.32 14.92
CA LEU A 382 -10.75 -2.60 14.32
C LEU A 382 -10.99 -2.59 12.81
N TYR A 383 -9.98 -2.98 12.05
CA TYR A 383 -10.08 -3.23 10.61
C TYR A 383 -10.11 -4.74 10.38
N VAL A 384 -11.22 -5.22 9.81
CA VAL A 384 -11.58 -6.64 9.88
C VAL A 384 -12.00 -7.24 8.53
N GLN A 385 -11.77 -8.54 8.40
CA GLN A 385 -12.43 -9.38 7.42
C GLN A 385 -13.56 -10.19 8.08
N VAL A 386 -14.80 -10.00 7.65
CA VAL A 386 -15.91 -10.86 8.09
C VAL A 386 -15.78 -12.23 7.43
N LEU A 387 -15.52 -13.28 8.21
CA LEU A 387 -15.37 -14.65 7.70
C LEU A 387 -16.72 -15.31 7.44
N LYS A 388 -17.64 -15.17 8.40
CA LYS A 388 -18.99 -15.73 8.36
C LYS A 388 -19.95 -14.91 9.20
N GLY A 389 -21.24 -15.18 9.07
CA GLY A 389 -22.26 -14.27 9.58
C GLY A 389 -22.38 -12.96 8.80
N THR A 390 -23.38 -12.16 9.13
CA THR A 390 -23.48 -10.76 8.67
C THR A 390 -22.87 -9.88 9.74
N MET A 391 -22.15 -8.82 9.34
CA MET A 391 -21.51 -7.87 10.25
C MET A 391 -22.42 -7.49 11.42
N CYS A 392 -21.84 -7.36 12.61
CA CYS A 392 -22.55 -6.95 13.82
C CYS A 392 -23.18 -5.55 13.67
N ALA A 393 -24.15 -5.26 14.52
CA ALA A 393 -24.76 -3.95 14.67
C ALA A 393 -24.08 -3.14 15.78
N ASP A 394 -24.44 -1.86 15.86
CA ASP A 394 -24.14 -0.97 16.98
C ASP A 394 -24.63 -1.58 18.31
N GLU A 395 -23.85 -1.42 19.38
CA GLU A 395 -24.06 -1.98 20.72
C GLU A 395 -23.99 -3.53 20.84
N ASP A 396 -23.68 -4.25 19.75
CA ASP A 396 -23.47 -5.69 19.83
C ASP A 396 -22.20 -6.02 20.63
N THR A 397 -22.24 -7.09 21.42
CA THR A 397 -21.07 -7.58 22.16
C THR A 397 -20.25 -8.55 21.30
N LEU A 398 -18.94 -8.29 21.19
CA LEU A 398 -17.96 -9.08 20.46
C LEU A 398 -17.04 -9.77 21.45
N TYR A 399 -17.21 -11.08 21.59
CA TYR A 399 -16.42 -11.92 22.49
C TYR A 399 -15.10 -12.32 21.85
N TYR A 400 -14.07 -12.48 22.68
CA TYR A 400 -12.74 -12.84 22.23
C TYR A 400 -12.66 -14.32 21.80
N GLY A 401 -12.44 -14.53 20.49
CA GLY A 401 -12.25 -15.85 19.90
C GLY A 401 -10.78 -16.29 19.81
N GLY A 402 -9.84 -15.35 19.94
CA GLY A 402 -8.41 -15.58 19.70
C GLY A 402 -8.15 -16.17 18.30
N THR A 403 -7.08 -16.95 18.16
CA THR A 403 -6.75 -17.65 16.90
C THR A 403 -7.43 -19.01 16.75
N ASN A 404 -8.20 -19.45 17.75
CA ASN A 404 -8.90 -20.73 17.72
C ASN A 404 -10.26 -20.65 18.43
N LEU A 405 -11.33 -20.62 17.64
CA LEU A 405 -12.71 -20.54 18.13
C LEU A 405 -13.13 -21.72 19.02
N ALA A 406 -12.40 -22.83 19.04
CA ALA A 406 -12.68 -23.97 19.91
C ALA A 406 -12.11 -23.80 21.34
N THR A 407 -11.34 -22.75 21.58
CA THR A 407 -10.73 -22.42 22.88
C THR A 407 -10.81 -20.92 23.15
N ALA A 408 -11.93 -20.30 22.80
CA ALA A 408 -12.18 -18.88 22.96
C ALA A 408 -12.23 -18.47 24.45
N ASP A 409 -12.10 -17.18 24.75
CA ASP A 409 -12.34 -16.65 26.10
C ASP A 409 -13.61 -15.80 26.09
N HIS A 410 -14.71 -16.36 26.59
CA HIS A 410 -15.98 -15.66 26.60
C HIS A 410 -16.18 -14.77 27.84
N THR A 411 -15.13 -14.55 28.64
CA THR A 411 -15.13 -13.55 29.72
C THR A 411 -14.56 -12.20 29.27
N ASP A 412 -13.82 -12.22 28.16
CA ASP A 412 -13.21 -11.07 27.50
C ASP A 412 -14.05 -10.64 26.29
N TYR A 413 -14.43 -9.36 26.24
CA TYR A 413 -15.19 -8.80 25.12
C TYR A 413 -15.02 -7.30 24.98
N VAL A 414 -15.37 -6.80 23.80
CA VAL A 414 -15.65 -5.39 23.50
C VAL A 414 -17.07 -5.23 23.00
N VAL A 415 -17.56 -4.00 22.92
CA VAL A 415 -18.86 -3.66 22.34
C VAL A 415 -18.64 -2.84 21.08
N ALA A 416 -19.36 -3.16 20.01
CA ALA A 416 -19.37 -2.37 18.79
C ALA A 416 -19.98 -0.98 19.04
N GLU A 417 -19.28 0.08 18.63
CA GLU A 417 -19.70 1.46 18.91
C GLU A 417 -19.52 2.37 17.68
N THR A 418 -20.63 2.85 17.13
CA THR A 418 -20.64 3.74 15.96
C THR A 418 -20.33 5.21 16.26
N GLY A 419 -20.31 5.59 17.54
CA GLY A 419 -19.91 6.92 18.02
C GLY A 419 -18.40 7.15 18.08
N VAL A 420 -17.59 6.07 18.07
CA VAL A 420 -16.13 6.13 17.92
C VAL A 420 -15.78 6.24 16.44
N GLU A 421 -16.16 5.22 15.67
CA GLU A 421 -16.03 5.20 14.21
C GLU A 421 -17.26 4.53 13.61
N ALA A 422 -17.80 5.13 12.55
CA ALA A 422 -18.97 4.58 11.89
C ALA A 422 -18.64 3.19 11.34
N LEU A 423 -19.51 2.20 11.63
CA LEU A 423 -19.44 0.88 11.01
C LEU A 423 -19.45 1.03 9.48
N THR A 424 -18.28 0.85 8.88
CA THR A 424 -18.08 1.13 7.45
C THR A 424 -17.78 -0.17 6.73
N ALA A 425 -18.55 -0.44 5.68
CA ALA A 425 -18.27 -1.52 4.75
C ALA A 425 -17.42 -0.98 3.59
N TYR A 426 -16.29 -1.64 3.32
CA TYR A 426 -15.43 -1.28 2.21
C TYR A 426 -15.77 -2.10 0.97
N ASP A 427 -15.78 -1.44 -0.19
CA ASP A 427 -15.81 -2.15 -1.46
C ASP A 427 -14.43 -2.75 -1.72
N ILE A 428 -14.23 -3.97 -1.21
CA ILE A 428 -13.04 -4.77 -1.56
C ILE A 428 -12.96 -4.93 -3.07
N SER A 429 -11.75 -4.90 -3.62
CA SER A 429 -11.55 -5.23 -5.02
C SER A 429 -11.74 -6.74 -5.21
N LYS A 430 -12.98 -7.12 -5.53
CA LYS A 430 -13.47 -8.51 -5.50
C LYS A 430 -12.75 -9.42 -6.50
N THR A 431 -12.10 -8.87 -7.53
CA THR A 431 -11.50 -9.62 -8.64
C THR A 431 -10.00 -9.39 -8.77
N LEU A 432 -9.34 -8.93 -7.69
CA LEU A 432 -7.90 -8.66 -7.64
C LEU A 432 -7.27 -9.38 -6.44
N PRO A 433 -5.94 -9.57 -6.43
CA PRO A 433 -5.23 -9.95 -5.21
C PRO A 433 -5.36 -8.86 -4.14
N TYR A 434 -5.03 -9.21 -2.89
CA TYR A 434 -5.21 -8.34 -1.72
C TYR A 434 -4.40 -7.03 -1.79
N ILE A 435 -3.40 -6.94 -2.67
CA ILE A 435 -2.58 -5.74 -2.86
C ILE A 435 -3.10 -4.79 -3.95
N GLY A 436 -4.12 -5.16 -4.73
CA GLY A 436 -4.68 -4.34 -5.80
C GLY A 436 -4.29 -4.78 -7.21
N THR A 437 -4.10 -3.83 -8.15
CA THR A 437 -3.84 -4.11 -9.57
C THR A 437 -2.48 -3.60 -10.02
N SER A 438 -1.81 -4.37 -10.86
CA SER A 438 -0.60 -3.93 -11.55
C SER A 438 -0.92 -3.27 -12.91
N THR A 439 -0.08 -2.31 -13.29
CA THR A 439 0.01 -1.74 -14.64
C THR A 439 1.23 -2.27 -15.41
N GLY A 440 1.94 -3.25 -14.84
CA GLY A 440 3.21 -3.79 -15.32
C GLY A 440 4.44 -3.04 -14.81
N THR A 441 4.33 -1.73 -14.54
CA THR A 441 5.43 -0.93 -13.98
C THR A 441 5.06 -0.14 -12.73
N ALA A 442 3.80 -0.18 -12.32
CA ALA A 442 3.30 0.46 -11.12
C ALA A 442 2.11 -0.32 -10.55
N ILE A 443 1.91 -0.23 -9.24
CA ILE A 443 0.76 -0.80 -8.53
C ILE A 443 -0.28 0.29 -8.23
N ILE A 444 -1.55 -0.09 -8.32
CA ILE A 444 -2.67 0.66 -7.74
C ILE A 444 -3.21 -0.19 -6.59
N GLY A 445 -2.83 0.22 -5.38
CA GLY A 445 -3.03 -0.46 -4.12
C GLY A 445 -4.50 -0.68 -3.77
N ALA A 446 -4.78 -1.81 -3.12
CA ALA A 446 -6.04 -2.03 -2.45
C ALA A 446 -6.09 -1.29 -1.10
N HIS A 447 -7.29 -1.18 -0.53
CA HIS A 447 -7.53 -0.51 0.75
C HIS A 447 -6.73 -1.19 1.88
N GLY A 448 -5.83 -0.42 2.50
CA GLY A 448 -5.12 -0.76 3.71
C GLY A 448 -3.84 -1.56 3.56
N VAL A 449 -3.39 -1.92 2.35
CA VAL A 449 -2.09 -2.60 2.17
C VAL A 449 -1.02 -1.59 1.87
N GLY A 450 -0.04 -1.49 2.77
CA GLY A 450 1.13 -0.65 2.61
C GLY A 450 2.29 -1.39 1.95
N ILE A 451 3.12 -0.66 1.21
CA ILE A 451 4.37 -1.14 0.63
C ILE A 451 5.46 -0.16 1.04
N ASP A 452 6.65 -0.65 1.40
CA ASP A 452 7.77 0.20 1.81
C ASP A 452 8.08 1.25 0.73
N ASN A 453 8.20 2.52 1.13
CA ASN A 453 8.41 3.65 0.24
C ASN A 453 9.66 3.48 -0.65
N LEU A 454 10.69 2.75 -0.19
CA LEU A 454 11.89 2.44 -0.99
C LEU A 454 11.62 1.52 -2.19
N LYS A 455 10.44 0.89 -2.24
CA LYS A 455 9.99 0.01 -3.33
C LYS A 455 9.01 0.69 -4.27
N LEU A 456 8.48 1.84 -3.86
CA LEU A 456 7.51 2.59 -4.63
C LEU A 456 8.18 3.74 -5.39
N ASN A 457 7.48 4.22 -6.40
CA ASN A 457 7.77 5.44 -7.11
C ASN A 457 6.48 6.25 -7.29
N SER A 458 6.59 7.49 -7.76
CA SER A 458 5.42 8.38 -7.95
C SER A 458 4.30 7.90 -8.89
N SER A 459 4.53 6.85 -9.69
CA SER A 459 3.47 6.24 -10.51
C SER A 459 2.64 5.23 -9.71
N ASP A 460 3.18 4.73 -8.60
CA ASP A 460 2.48 3.86 -7.68
C ASP A 460 1.44 4.63 -6.88
N LYS A 461 0.41 3.90 -6.48
CA LYS A 461 -0.66 4.43 -5.64
C LYS A 461 -0.96 3.45 -4.53
N VAL A 462 -1.11 3.93 -3.31
CA VAL A 462 -1.59 3.14 -2.17
C VAL A 462 -2.80 3.81 -1.55
N LEU A 463 -3.67 3.02 -0.92
CA LEU A 463 -4.89 3.51 -0.28
C LEU A 463 -4.80 3.19 1.21
N PRO A 464 -4.57 4.18 2.08
CA PRO A 464 -4.52 3.95 3.52
C PRO A 464 -5.84 3.46 4.12
N LEU A 465 -5.75 2.88 5.32
CA LEU A 465 -6.90 2.55 6.16
C LEU A 465 -7.66 3.82 6.58
N GLY A 466 -8.98 3.72 6.71
CA GLY A 466 -9.84 4.89 7.00
C GLY A 466 -10.01 5.87 5.84
N GLU A 467 -9.11 5.87 4.86
CA GLU A 467 -9.10 6.81 3.75
C GLU A 467 -9.88 6.33 2.53
N THR A 468 -10.27 7.30 1.69
CA THR A 468 -10.98 7.05 0.42
C THR A 468 -10.19 7.49 -0.82
N ALA A 469 -9.10 8.23 -0.62
CA ALA A 469 -8.25 8.75 -1.68
C ALA A 469 -6.96 7.92 -1.77
N LEU A 470 -6.58 7.58 -3.00
CA LEU A 470 -5.27 7.02 -3.29
C LEU A 470 -4.20 8.12 -3.15
N ILE A 471 -3.12 7.82 -2.46
CA ILE A 471 -1.92 8.67 -2.35
C ILE A 471 -0.78 8.10 -3.20
N SER A 472 0.20 8.93 -3.51
CA SER A 472 1.37 8.56 -4.32
C SER A 472 2.65 9.05 -3.66
N PRO A 473 3.73 8.25 -3.70
CA PRO A 473 5.04 8.72 -3.26
C PRO A 473 5.52 9.95 -4.04
N PRO A 474 6.44 10.75 -3.48
CA PRO A 474 7.02 11.89 -4.17
C PRO A 474 7.73 11.50 -5.47
N LEU A 475 7.66 12.39 -6.46
CA LEU A 475 8.39 12.21 -7.72
C LEU A 475 9.85 12.60 -7.54
N THR A 476 10.74 11.62 -7.46
CA THR A 476 12.18 11.88 -7.49
C THR A 476 12.68 12.02 -8.93
N VAL A 477 13.36 13.13 -9.24
CA VAL A 477 13.90 13.41 -10.58
C VAL A 477 15.42 13.50 -10.55
N THR A 478 16.07 12.77 -11.45
CA THR A 478 17.52 12.83 -11.67
C THR A 478 17.86 13.72 -12.86
N ASN A 479 18.74 14.70 -12.63
CA ASN A 479 19.18 15.64 -13.64
C ASN A 479 20.67 15.50 -13.88
N THR A 480 21.07 15.32 -15.14
CA THR A 480 22.46 14.97 -15.51
C THR A 480 23.11 16.04 -16.38
N LEU A 481 24.28 16.51 -15.95
CA LEU A 481 25.19 17.34 -16.73
C LEU A 481 26.25 16.46 -17.42
N THR A 482 26.40 16.63 -18.73
CA THR A 482 27.30 15.84 -19.58
C THR A 482 28.25 16.74 -20.38
N GLY A 483 29.29 16.15 -20.99
CA GLY A 483 30.27 16.93 -21.76
C GLY A 483 31.30 17.66 -20.89
N LEU A 484 31.41 17.27 -19.63
CA LEU A 484 32.41 17.76 -18.70
C LEU A 484 33.77 17.11 -18.94
N VAL A 485 34.83 17.83 -18.60
CA VAL A 485 36.19 17.30 -18.51
C VAL A 485 36.57 17.24 -17.04
N SER A 486 37.21 16.13 -16.64
CA SER A 486 37.64 15.96 -15.25
C SER A 486 38.49 17.14 -14.80
N GLY A 487 38.05 17.80 -13.72
CA GLY A 487 38.67 19.02 -13.21
C GLY A 487 37.78 20.27 -13.34
N ASP A 488 36.81 20.29 -14.25
CA ASP A 488 35.86 21.42 -14.44
C ASP A 488 35.25 21.83 -13.10
N GLN A 489 35.27 23.12 -12.76
CA GLN A 489 34.51 23.69 -11.67
C GLN A 489 33.07 23.91 -12.13
N VAL A 490 32.15 23.17 -11.54
CA VAL A 490 30.72 23.21 -11.88
C VAL A 490 29.94 23.79 -10.71
N LEU A 491 29.11 24.78 -11.02
CA LEU A 491 28.08 25.29 -10.14
C LEU A 491 26.72 25.20 -10.83
N VAL A 492 25.76 24.52 -10.19
CA VAL A 492 24.34 24.55 -10.53
C VAL A 492 23.61 25.05 -9.29
N ALA A 493 22.94 26.18 -9.43
CA ALA A 493 22.28 26.86 -8.32
C ALA A 493 21.00 27.56 -8.79
N PRO A 494 20.05 27.83 -7.91
CA PRO A 494 18.82 28.57 -8.20
C PRO A 494 19.04 29.92 -8.85
N THR A 495 18.09 30.34 -9.68
CA THR A 495 17.94 31.70 -10.23
C THR A 495 16.44 32.00 -10.34
N ASP A 496 16.08 33.27 -10.39
CA ASP A 496 14.69 33.69 -10.64
C ASP A 496 14.24 33.49 -12.10
N GLY A 497 15.12 32.96 -12.95
CA GLY A 497 14.86 32.62 -14.35
C GLY A 497 14.70 33.81 -15.30
N THR A 498 14.74 35.05 -14.78
CA THR A 498 14.36 36.26 -15.51
C THR A 498 15.48 37.28 -15.52
N THR A 499 16.09 37.54 -14.36
CA THR A 499 17.05 38.62 -14.18
C THR A 499 18.43 38.22 -14.65
N THR A 500 19.23 39.24 -14.97
CA THR A 500 20.61 39.08 -15.43
C THR A 500 21.49 40.12 -14.77
N ASP A 501 22.77 39.80 -14.58
CA ASP A 501 23.77 40.77 -14.17
C ASP A 501 24.07 41.80 -15.27
N ALA A 502 24.99 42.73 -14.99
CA ALA A 502 25.38 43.78 -15.94
C ALA A 502 26.01 43.26 -17.24
N ASN A 503 26.45 42.00 -17.27
CA ASN A 503 26.99 41.32 -18.44
C ASN A 503 25.91 40.60 -19.26
N GLY A 504 24.66 40.57 -18.77
CA GLY A 504 23.55 39.84 -19.37
C GLY A 504 23.56 38.37 -19.00
N ASP A 505 24.40 37.95 -18.05
CA ASP A 505 24.46 36.58 -17.60
C ASP A 505 23.41 36.33 -16.51
N PRO A 506 22.82 35.13 -16.44
CA PRO A 506 21.84 34.82 -15.42
C PRO A 506 22.42 34.91 -14.00
N THR A 507 21.60 35.35 -13.07
CA THR A 507 21.95 35.52 -11.66
C THR A 507 22.12 34.17 -10.96
N VAL A 508 22.77 34.18 -9.79
CA VAL A 508 23.08 32.95 -9.03
C VAL A 508 22.65 33.15 -7.58
N GLY A 509 21.76 32.28 -7.11
CA GLY A 509 21.33 32.19 -5.71
C GLY A 509 20.46 33.36 -5.21
N ALA A 510 20.18 34.35 -6.05
CA ALA A 510 19.39 35.53 -5.70
C ALA A 510 18.58 36.06 -6.89
N ALA A 511 17.43 36.63 -6.58
CA ALA A 511 16.63 37.42 -7.51
C ALA A 511 17.06 38.89 -7.46
N TRP A 512 17.32 39.50 -8.62
CA TRP A 512 17.86 40.85 -8.71
C TRP A 512 16.84 41.82 -9.28
N PHE A 513 16.59 42.90 -8.55
CA PHE A 513 15.58 43.89 -8.88
C PHE A 513 16.18 45.28 -9.01
N THR A 514 15.47 46.14 -9.72
CA THR A 514 15.79 47.54 -9.88
C THR A 514 14.75 48.38 -9.16
N ILE A 515 15.17 49.24 -8.24
CA ILE A 515 14.28 50.10 -7.46
C ILE A 515 13.52 51.06 -8.40
N LYS A 516 12.19 51.07 -8.28
CA LYS A 516 11.28 51.88 -9.10
C LYS A 516 11.11 53.28 -8.57
N THR A 517 11.00 53.41 -7.25
CA THR A 517 10.75 54.68 -6.55
C THR A 517 11.89 54.95 -5.57
N THR A 518 12.51 56.13 -5.67
CA THR A 518 13.61 56.54 -4.78
C THR A 518 13.19 56.43 -3.32
N LEU A 519 14.03 55.80 -2.50
CA LEU A 519 13.89 55.71 -1.05
C LEU A 519 14.72 56.82 -0.40
N ASP A 520 14.07 57.83 0.15
CA ASP A 520 14.72 58.99 0.81
C ASP A 520 14.04 59.46 2.12
N GLY A 521 12.96 58.79 2.52
CA GLY A 521 12.24 59.08 3.75
C GLY A 521 12.94 58.61 5.02
N VAL A 522 12.49 59.12 6.16
CA VAL A 522 12.96 58.73 7.51
C VAL A 522 12.30 57.45 8.04
N ALA A 523 11.29 56.94 7.34
CA ALA A 523 10.47 55.80 7.77
C ALA A 523 9.81 55.12 6.56
N GLU A 524 10.62 54.70 5.60
CA GLU A 524 10.13 53.94 4.45
C GLU A 524 9.66 52.56 4.90
N THR A 525 8.49 52.15 4.43
CA THR A 525 7.85 50.86 4.79
C THR A 525 7.61 49.97 3.57
N THR A 526 7.97 50.44 2.39
CA THR A 526 7.76 49.72 1.14
C THR A 526 8.94 49.93 0.19
N VAL A 527 9.25 48.92 -0.61
CA VAL A 527 10.18 49.03 -1.73
C VAL A 527 9.44 48.61 -2.99
N GLU A 528 9.24 49.56 -3.90
CA GLU A 528 8.68 49.27 -5.22
C GLU A 528 9.82 48.91 -6.19
N VAL A 529 9.66 47.85 -6.97
CA VAL A 529 10.63 47.38 -7.96
C VAL A 529 10.07 47.45 -9.38
N ASN A 530 10.95 47.40 -10.39
CA ASN A 530 10.55 47.49 -11.79
C ASN A 530 10.18 46.13 -12.40
N GLU A 531 10.65 45.05 -11.80
CA GLU A 531 10.38 43.68 -12.20
C GLU A 531 8.99 43.24 -11.74
N ASP A 532 8.34 42.39 -12.54
CA ASP A 532 6.99 41.88 -12.27
C ASP A 532 7.06 40.79 -11.19
N LEU A 533 6.68 41.13 -9.96
CA LEU A 533 6.70 40.16 -8.86
C LEU A 533 5.59 39.10 -8.99
N ALA A 534 4.66 39.24 -9.93
CA ALA A 534 3.67 38.21 -10.26
C ALA A 534 4.15 37.25 -11.36
N ASP A 535 5.36 37.43 -11.92
CA ASP A 535 5.94 36.46 -12.84
C ASP A 535 6.11 35.13 -12.09
N SER A 536 5.58 34.05 -12.66
CA SER A 536 5.55 32.74 -12.00
C SER A 536 6.94 32.22 -11.62
N LYS A 537 8.01 32.63 -12.32
CA LYS A 537 9.38 32.22 -12.01
C LYS A 537 9.98 32.99 -10.85
N ILE A 538 9.64 34.28 -10.73
CA ILE A 538 10.06 35.13 -9.62
C ILE A 538 9.27 34.74 -8.36
N ASP A 539 7.95 34.56 -8.48
CA ASP A 539 7.05 34.16 -7.39
C ASP A 539 7.47 32.81 -6.79
N ALA A 540 7.78 31.82 -7.63
CA ALA A 540 8.27 30.52 -7.19
C ALA A 540 9.67 30.55 -6.52
N PHE A 541 10.48 31.57 -6.81
CA PHE A 541 11.81 31.73 -6.23
C PHE A 541 11.77 32.47 -4.88
N LEU A 542 10.90 33.47 -4.74
CA LEU A 542 10.90 34.37 -3.60
C LEU A 542 10.25 33.76 -2.36
N PRO A 543 10.93 33.78 -1.19
CA PRO A 543 10.27 33.47 0.07
C PRO A 543 9.08 34.40 0.34
N SER A 544 8.04 33.88 0.98
CA SER A 544 6.87 34.70 1.35
C SER A 544 7.20 35.83 2.35
N SER A 545 8.26 35.64 3.15
CA SER A 545 8.87 36.64 4.02
C SER A 545 10.37 36.38 4.19
N GLY A 546 11.17 37.40 4.53
CA GLY A 546 12.62 37.24 4.62
C GLY A 546 13.35 38.57 4.72
N TYR A 547 14.50 38.68 4.07
CA TYR A 547 15.24 39.94 3.97
C TYR A 547 15.47 40.35 2.51
N ILE A 548 15.54 41.65 2.29
CA ILE A 548 15.91 42.26 1.02
C ILE A 548 17.16 43.10 1.23
N ASP A 549 18.13 42.92 0.36
CA ASP A 549 19.37 43.68 0.34
C ASP A 549 19.23 44.85 -0.61
N ILE A 550 19.42 46.07 -0.10
CA ILE A 550 19.27 47.30 -0.87
C ILE A 550 20.61 47.98 -1.05
N VAL A 551 21.00 48.23 -2.30
CA VAL A 551 22.20 48.99 -2.63
C VAL A 551 21.90 50.48 -2.53
N ARG A 552 22.55 51.14 -1.56
CA ARG A 552 22.47 52.59 -1.34
C ARG A 552 23.29 53.36 -2.38
N ASP A 553 23.08 54.67 -2.45
CA ASP A 553 23.75 55.55 -3.41
C ASP A 553 25.28 55.61 -3.25
N ASP A 554 25.80 55.34 -2.05
CA ASP A 554 27.23 55.24 -1.78
C ASP A 554 27.81 53.84 -2.09
N GLY A 555 26.97 52.90 -2.54
CA GLY A 555 27.33 51.51 -2.81
C GLY A 555 27.26 50.59 -1.59
N ALA A 556 26.91 51.09 -0.41
CA ALA A 556 26.70 50.24 0.76
C ALA A 556 25.44 49.38 0.58
N VAL A 557 25.48 48.13 1.03
CA VAL A 557 24.32 47.24 1.04
C VAL A 557 23.66 47.32 2.43
N THR A 558 22.34 47.49 2.46
CA THR A 558 21.56 47.39 3.70
C THR A 558 20.57 46.25 3.59
N THR A 559 20.71 45.27 4.48
CA THR A 559 19.77 44.16 4.65
C THR A 559 18.58 44.59 5.50
N ILE A 560 17.36 44.40 5.01
CA ILE A 560 16.13 44.84 5.67
C ILE A 560 15.11 43.70 5.63
N ALA A 561 14.49 43.39 6.78
CA ALA A 561 13.42 42.40 6.82
C ALA A 561 12.17 42.88 6.08
N TYR A 562 11.60 42.02 5.24
CA TYR A 562 10.28 42.20 4.63
C TYR A 562 9.30 41.15 5.17
N SER A 563 8.06 41.57 5.39
CA SER A 563 6.99 40.71 5.92
C SER A 563 6.13 40.07 4.84
N ALA A 564 6.11 40.66 3.64
CA ALA A 564 5.39 40.16 2.47
C ALA A 564 5.88 40.89 1.21
N TYR A 565 5.61 40.31 0.04
CA TYR A 565 5.63 41.00 -1.25
C TYR A 565 4.26 40.90 -1.94
N SER A 566 4.03 41.75 -2.95
CA SER A 566 2.80 41.77 -3.73
C SER A 566 3.12 41.98 -5.20
N GLY A 567 2.69 41.04 -6.04
CA GLY A 567 2.65 41.21 -7.50
C GLY A 567 1.69 42.32 -7.94
N ALA A 568 0.66 42.62 -7.14
CA ALA A 568 -0.14 43.83 -7.35
C ALA A 568 0.67 45.06 -6.89
N GLY A 569 1.32 45.72 -7.85
CA GLY A 569 2.11 46.93 -7.63
C GLY A 569 3.60 46.71 -7.45
N ASP A 570 4.11 45.48 -7.62
CA ASP A 570 5.53 45.12 -7.59
C ASP A 570 6.24 45.67 -6.33
N THR A 571 5.67 45.38 -5.17
CA THR A 571 6.06 46.03 -3.90
C THR A 571 6.42 45.01 -2.82
N PHE A 572 7.57 45.21 -2.17
CA PHE A 572 7.92 44.56 -0.91
C PHE A 572 7.46 45.43 0.27
N THR A 573 6.87 44.81 1.30
CA THR A 573 6.54 45.47 2.57
C THR A 573 7.69 45.26 3.55
N ILE A 574 8.44 46.32 3.84
CA ILE A 574 9.65 46.27 4.67
C ILE A 574 9.42 46.81 6.07
N THR A 575 10.31 46.42 6.98
CA THR A 575 10.41 47.06 8.30
C THR A 575 10.78 48.53 8.12
N SER A 576 10.10 49.41 8.87
CA SER A 576 10.31 50.87 8.82
C SER A 576 11.80 51.22 8.92
N THR A 577 12.36 51.77 7.84
CA THR A 577 13.80 52.05 7.73
C THR A 577 14.06 53.50 7.30
N ASP A 578 15.10 54.12 7.85
CA ASP A 578 15.54 55.48 7.52
C ASP A 578 16.52 55.47 6.34
N PHE A 579 16.15 56.13 5.25
CA PHE A 579 16.98 56.36 4.06
C PHE A 579 17.42 57.81 3.93
N SER A 580 16.98 58.72 4.80
CA SER A 580 17.21 60.17 4.66
C SER A 580 18.67 60.61 4.78
N SER A 581 19.52 59.76 5.36
CA SER A 581 20.96 60.01 5.52
C SER A 581 21.83 59.38 4.42
N ASN A 582 21.30 58.36 3.74
CA ASN A 582 21.93 57.66 2.63
C ASN A 582 20.84 57.03 1.77
N ASN A 583 20.47 57.70 0.69
CA ASN A 583 19.30 57.33 -0.11
C ASN A 583 19.55 56.05 -0.92
N ALA A 584 18.49 55.48 -1.46
CA ALA A 584 18.57 54.52 -2.57
C ALA A 584 17.76 55.08 -3.75
N THR A 585 18.45 55.65 -4.73
CA THR A 585 17.84 56.31 -5.88
C THR A 585 17.16 55.28 -6.80
N ALA A 586 16.03 55.66 -7.42
CA ALA A 586 15.40 54.85 -8.47
C ALA A 586 16.41 54.46 -9.56
N GLY A 587 16.48 53.18 -9.90
CA GLY A 587 17.51 52.61 -10.75
C GLY A 587 18.63 51.88 -9.99
N ASN A 588 18.76 52.08 -8.68
CA ASN A 588 19.66 51.26 -7.85
C ASN A 588 19.13 49.82 -7.76
N TYR A 589 20.03 48.89 -7.44
CA TYR A 589 19.70 47.49 -7.31
C TYR A 589 19.23 47.13 -5.90
N CYS A 590 18.33 46.17 -5.81
CA CYS A 590 18.07 45.40 -4.61
C CYS A 590 17.93 43.92 -4.97
N PHE A 591 18.19 43.03 -4.03
CA PHE A 591 18.13 41.59 -4.30
C PHE A 591 17.67 40.79 -3.09
N VAL A 592 17.14 39.61 -3.37
CA VAL A 592 16.66 38.66 -2.37
C VAL A 592 17.28 37.30 -2.67
N TYR A 593 18.02 36.74 -1.72
CA TYR A 593 18.52 35.36 -1.80
C TYR A 593 17.37 34.35 -1.69
N GLN A 594 17.60 33.14 -2.19
CA GLN A 594 16.65 32.02 -2.09
C GLN A 594 16.20 31.79 -0.65
N MET A 595 17.14 31.85 0.30
CA MET A 595 16.91 31.65 1.73
C MET A 595 17.77 32.63 2.53
N HIS A 596 17.45 32.81 3.80
CA HIS A 596 18.10 33.77 4.70
C HIS A 596 18.28 33.18 6.09
N LEU A 597 19.42 33.43 6.73
CA LEU A 597 19.66 32.98 8.11
C LEU A 597 18.69 33.65 9.08
N THR A 598 18.05 32.85 9.93
CA THR A 598 17.22 33.33 11.05
C THR A 598 18.00 33.39 12.36
N THR A 599 19.15 32.70 12.42
CA THR A 599 20.11 32.75 13.51
C THR A 599 21.50 33.12 13.01
N ALA A 600 22.20 34.02 13.70
CA ALA A 600 23.57 34.36 13.36
C ALA A 600 24.52 33.18 13.64
N LEU A 601 25.50 33.00 12.77
CA LEU A 601 26.59 32.03 12.89
C LEU A 601 27.86 32.79 13.29
N THR A 602 28.35 32.56 14.51
CA THR A 602 29.51 33.29 15.07
C THR A 602 30.52 32.38 15.78
N GLY A 603 30.19 31.10 15.95
CA GLY A 603 31.00 30.12 16.67
C GLY A 603 32.10 29.50 15.80
N GLY A 604 33.12 28.94 16.47
CA GLY A 604 34.24 28.25 15.81
C GLY A 604 33.96 26.82 15.36
N THR A 605 32.77 26.28 15.65
CA THR A 605 32.36 24.90 15.36
C THR A 605 30.86 24.81 15.09
N GLU A 606 30.34 25.69 14.25
CA GLU A 606 28.92 25.66 13.87
C GLU A 606 28.63 24.40 13.05
N THR A 607 27.59 23.66 13.42
CA THR A 607 27.18 22.40 12.77
C THR A 607 25.78 22.47 12.17
N SER A 608 25.12 23.62 12.28
CA SER A 608 23.77 23.82 11.77
C SER A 608 23.58 25.24 11.26
N ALA A 609 22.75 25.40 10.24
CA ALA A 609 22.31 26.70 9.75
C ALA A 609 20.78 26.70 9.69
N ILE A 610 20.14 27.61 10.42
CA ILE A 610 18.69 27.77 10.46
C ILE A 610 18.30 28.89 9.50
N VAL A 611 17.38 28.60 8.57
CA VAL A 611 16.93 29.52 7.54
C VAL A 611 15.47 29.92 7.75
N ASN A 612 14.95 30.80 6.88
CA ASN A 612 13.56 31.27 6.93
C ASN A 612 12.58 30.30 6.26
N SER A 613 13.02 29.56 5.24
CA SER A 613 12.24 28.53 4.54
C SER A 613 13.16 27.71 3.65
N ILE A 614 13.00 26.39 3.64
CA ILE A 614 13.62 25.44 2.72
C ILE A 614 12.62 25.14 1.61
N ILE A 615 13.08 25.16 0.36
CA ILE A 615 12.22 24.84 -0.78
C ILE A 615 12.06 23.32 -0.95
N GLY A 616 10.89 22.85 -1.43
CA GLY A 616 10.59 21.42 -1.55
C GLY A 616 11.54 20.64 -2.46
N SER A 617 12.07 21.27 -3.51
CA SER A 617 13.09 20.64 -4.40
C SER A 617 14.52 20.72 -3.87
N THR A 618 14.72 20.64 -2.55
CA THR A 618 16.05 20.57 -1.92
C THR A 618 16.51 19.12 -1.84
N PRO A 619 17.70 18.75 -2.36
CA PRO A 619 18.23 17.40 -2.19
C PRO A 619 18.44 17.02 -0.71
N ASP A 620 18.20 15.77 -0.33
CA ASP A 620 18.36 15.30 1.07
C ASP A 620 19.76 15.52 1.63
N SER A 621 20.77 15.47 0.76
CA SER A 621 22.15 15.83 1.10
C SER A 621 22.81 16.56 -0.05
N GLY A 622 23.81 17.38 0.24
CA GLY A 622 24.46 18.15 -0.81
C GLY A 622 25.26 19.32 -0.27
N THR A 623 25.10 20.45 -0.94
CA THR A 623 25.84 21.68 -0.63
C THR A 623 24.90 22.86 -0.61
N ILE A 624 25.11 23.76 0.35
CA ILE A 624 24.56 25.11 0.35
C ILE A 624 25.71 26.11 0.29
N ARG A 625 25.42 27.34 -0.13
CA ARG A 625 26.32 28.47 0.08
C ARG A 625 25.70 29.46 1.05
N ILE A 626 26.50 29.93 2.00
CA ILE A 626 26.14 30.95 2.98
C ILE A 626 26.97 32.19 2.67
N VAL A 627 26.32 33.34 2.61
CA VAL A 627 26.96 34.65 2.39
C VAL A 627 27.33 35.24 3.74
N ASN A 628 28.63 35.35 4.02
CA ASN A 628 29.10 35.93 5.27
C ASN A 628 29.11 37.48 5.22
N ASP A 629 29.40 38.11 6.35
CA ASP A 629 29.33 39.57 6.51
C ASP A 629 30.39 40.33 5.67
N ASP A 630 31.45 39.64 5.23
CA ASP A 630 32.45 40.14 4.28
C ASP A 630 32.01 40.00 2.80
N GLY A 631 30.84 39.40 2.54
CA GLY A 631 30.26 39.20 1.21
C GLY A 631 30.77 37.96 0.47
N PHE A 632 31.50 37.05 1.13
CA PHE A 632 31.94 35.80 0.52
C PHE A 632 30.82 34.76 0.53
N HIS A 633 30.60 34.12 -0.62
CA HIS A 633 29.68 32.99 -0.76
C HIS A 633 30.42 31.68 -0.44
N VAL A 634 30.38 31.25 0.81
CA VAL A 634 31.15 30.11 1.33
C VAL A 634 30.36 28.81 1.16
N ARG A 635 31.01 27.78 0.63
CA ARG A 635 30.41 26.46 0.38
C ARG A 635 30.40 25.62 1.66
N HIS A 636 29.23 25.13 2.04
CA HIS A 636 29.03 24.22 3.18
C HIS A 636 28.34 22.93 2.71
N PRO A 637 29.01 21.77 2.82
CA PRO A 637 28.32 20.49 2.68
C PRO A 637 27.34 20.29 3.83
N TYR A 638 26.13 19.82 3.49
CA TYR A 638 25.15 19.38 4.48
C TYR A 638 24.85 17.89 4.30
N SER A 639 24.63 17.20 5.41
CA SER A 639 24.32 15.76 5.42
C SER A 639 22.83 15.46 5.46
N ALA A 640 22.03 16.41 5.92
CA ALA A 640 20.57 16.34 6.02
C ALA A 640 20.00 17.76 6.18
N TYR A 641 18.72 17.92 5.90
CA TYR A 641 17.93 19.07 6.35
C TYR A 641 16.67 18.60 7.08
N ASN A 642 15.99 19.52 7.75
CA ASN A 642 14.69 19.32 8.36
C ASN A 642 13.85 20.55 8.04
N ASP A 643 12.79 20.36 7.24
CA ASP A 643 11.87 21.40 6.78
C ASP A 643 10.97 21.92 7.91
N GLY A 644 10.47 21.06 8.81
CA GLY A 644 9.65 21.46 9.94
C GLY A 644 10.35 22.41 10.93
N THR A 645 11.69 22.38 10.99
CA THR A 645 12.53 23.30 11.78
C THR A 645 13.40 24.23 10.94
N GLU A 646 13.28 24.16 9.61
CA GLU A 646 14.03 24.96 8.64
C GLU A 646 15.55 24.94 8.87
N THR A 647 16.11 23.78 9.19
CA THR A 647 17.50 23.63 9.62
C THR A 647 18.29 22.71 8.70
N PHE A 648 19.43 23.19 8.21
CA PHE A 648 20.46 22.36 7.56
C PHE A 648 21.46 21.85 8.59
N THR A 649 21.79 20.56 8.54
CA THR A 649 22.92 19.97 9.29
C THR A 649 24.19 20.07 8.45
N ILE A 650 25.05 21.04 8.74
CA ILE A 650 26.28 21.32 7.98
C ILE A 650 27.51 20.65 8.61
N THR A 651 28.52 20.40 7.77
CA THR A 651 29.85 20.04 8.27
C THR A 651 30.41 21.15 9.15
N SER A 652 30.93 20.79 10.34
CA SER A 652 31.51 21.74 11.31
C SER A 652 32.37 22.80 10.62
N TYR A 653 32.04 24.07 10.83
CA TYR A 653 32.75 25.22 10.24
C TYR A 653 33.00 26.32 11.27
N ASP A 654 34.06 27.10 11.05
CA ASP A 654 34.45 28.23 11.90
C ASP A 654 33.96 29.55 11.30
N PHE A 655 33.03 30.22 11.99
CA PHE A 655 32.48 31.54 11.66
C PHE A 655 32.98 32.65 12.61
N SER A 656 34.14 32.45 13.25
CA SER A 656 34.70 33.38 14.24
C SER A 656 35.96 34.12 13.78
N GLY A 657 36.31 33.99 12.50
CA GLY A 657 37.51 34.55 11.87
C GLY A 657 37.23 35.78 11.00
N ASP A 658 38.04 35.95 9.97
CA ASP A 658 37.91 36.99 8.93
C ASP A 658 37.88 36.37 7.52
N GLY A 659 37.49 37.14 6.51
CA GLY A 659 37.50 36.71 5.12
C GLY A 659 36.52 35.56 4.86
N LEU A 660 37.01 34.35 4.57
CA LEU A 660 36.14 33.19 4.36
C LEU A 660 35.51 32.67 5.67
N ASN A 661 36.14 32.95 6.81
CA ASN A 661 35.70 32.50 8.14
C ASN A 661 34.99 33.61 8.95
N GLU A 662 34.69 34.75 8.32
CA GLU A 662 33.91 35.83 8.94
C GLU A 662 32.52 35.33 9.36
N GLN A 663 31.94 35.96 10.39
CA GLN A 663 30.59 35.66 10.85
C GLN A 663 29.54 35.87 9.75
N ALA A 664 28.41 35.16 9.88
CA ALA A 664 27.23 35.39 9.06
C ALA A 664 26.08 35.85 9.98
N SER A 665 25.67 37.10 9.82
CA SER A 665 24.61 37.71 10.63
C SER A 665 23.21 37.17 10.28
N ILE A 666 22.23 37.47 11.14
CA ILE A 666 20.82 37.24 10.81
C ILE A 666 20.48 38.03 9.54
N GLY A 667 19.80 37.38 8.60
CA GLY A 667 19.49 37.94 7.27
C GLY A 667 20.57 37.70 6.22
N SER A 668 21.70 37.08 6.57
CA SER A 668 22.68 36.63 5.58
C SER A 668 22.04 35.66 4.58
N GLY A 669 22.37 35.83 3.31
CA GLY A 669 21.86 35.01 2.21
C GLY A 669 22.32 33.56 2.28
N VAL A 670 21.41 32.64 1.96
CA VAL A 670 21.68 31.20 1.83
C VAL A 670 20.99 30.70 0.56
N TYR A 671 21.63 29.80 -0.17
CA TYR A 671 21.00 29.11 -1.30
C TYR A 671 21.56 27.71 -1.48
N VAL A 672 20.71 26.81 -1.97
CA VAL A 672 21.09 25.43 -2.30
C VAL A 672 21.97 25.45 -3.55
N THR A 673 23.01 24.63 -3.55
CA THR A 673 23.80 24.37 -4.75
C THR A 673 23.68 22.90 -5.12
N TYR A 674 22.84 22.62 -6.13
CA TYR A 674 22.55 21.29 -6.65
C TYR A 674 23.79 20.56 -7.13
N ILE A 675 24.74 21.29 -7.72
CA ILE A 675 26.09 20.82 -8.00
C ILE A 675 27.05 21.95 -7.62
N ASP A 676 28.02 21.70 -6.72
CA ASP A 676 29.10 22.65 -6.43
C ASP A 676 30.38 21.89 -6.08
N LYS A 677 31.16 21.56 -7.11
CA LYS A 677 32.38 20.76 -6.99
C LYS A 677 33.24 20.82 -8.26
N SER A 678 34.48 20.31 -8.13
CA SER A 678 35.29 19.91 -9.28
C SER A 678 34.74 18.59 -9.85
N SER A 679 34.50 18.54 -11.16
CA SER A 679 33.74 17.46 -11.78
C SER A 679 34.59 16.29 -12.28
N GLY A 680 33.94 15.16 -12.48
CA GLY A 680 34.35 14.11 -13.41
C GLY A 680 33.96 14.43 -14.86
N THR A 681 33.62 13.39 -15.64
CA THR A 681 33.17 13.52 -17.05
C THR A 681 31.66 13.79 -17.17
N SER A 682 30.92 13.57 -16.10
CA SER A 682 29.49 13.81 -15.97
C SER A 682 29.16 13.99 -14.50
N GLU A 683 28.16 14.81 -14.20
CA GLU A 683 27.67 15.00 -12.85
C GLU A 683 26.15 14.96 -12.84
N ASN A 684 25.56 14.56 -11.72
CA ASN A 684 24.11 14.61 -11.55
C ASN A 684 23.76 15.11 -10.16
N PHE A 685 22.52 15.55 -10.04
CA PHE A 685 21.85 15.73 -8.78
C PHE A 685 20.49 15.05 -8.84
N VAL A 686 19.99 14.67 -7.67
CA VAL A 686 18.70 14.04 -7.47
C VAL A 686 17.95 14.86 -6.44
N ALA A 687 16.69 15.19 -6.73
CA ALA A 687 15.81 15.92 -5.83
C ALA A 687 14.36 15.49 -6.07
N VAL A 688 13.51 15.66 -5.07
CA VAL A 688 12.06 15.56 -5.20
C VAL A 688 11.55 16.73 -6.03
N TYR A 689 10.71 16.43 -7.01
CA TYR A 689 10.04 17.42 -7.82
C TYR A 689 8.79 17.90 -7.09
N ASP A 690 8.80 19.19 -6.76
CA ASP A 690 7.66 19.92 -6.21
C ASP A 690 7.09 20.85 -7.29
N ASN A 691 7.91 21.79 -7.77
CA ASN A 691 7.57 22.73 -8.83
C ASN A 691 8.73 22.89 -9.84
N ASP A 692 8.42 23.46 -11.01
CA ASP A 692 9.46 23.87 -11.97
C ASP A 692 10.40 24.88 -11.30
N LEU A 693 11.68 24.56 -11.24
CA LEU A 693 12.70 25.40 -10.61
C LEU A 693 13.70 25.88 -11.66
N GLU A 694 13.93 27.18 -11.70
CA GLU A 694 14.92 27.77 -12.59
C GLU A 694 16.31 27.74 -11.95
N LEU A 695 17.27 27.20 -12.70
CA LEU A 695 18.65 27.02 -12.28
C LEU A 695 19.59 27.77 -13.23
N THR A 696 20.71 28.21 -12.70
CA THR A 696 21.86 28.69 -13.45
C THR A 696 22.95 27.64 -13.40
N LEU A 697 23.39 27.21 -14.58
CA LEU A 697 24.61 26.44 -14.79
C LEU A 697 25.78 27.41 -14.96
N THR A 698 26.89 27.14 -14.29
CA THR A 698 28.19 27.76 -14.52
C THR A 698 29.27 26.66 -14.60
N VAL A 699 30.03 26.62 -15.69
CA VAL A 699 31.16 25.68 -15.86
C VAL A 699 32.44 26.44 -16.23
N ARG A 700 33.53 26.16 -15.51
CA ARG A 700 34.87 26.73 -15.75
C ARG A 700 35.98 25.70 -15.64
N ASP A 701 37.06 25.90 -16.40
CA ASP A 701 38.38 25.21 -16.32
C ASP A 701 38.40 23.68 -16.28
N GLY A 702 38.68 23.04 -17.42
CA GLY A 702 38.79 21.58 -17.55
C GLY A 702 40.10 21.10 -18.15
N ALA A 703 41.23 21.72 -17.80
CA ALA A 703 42.58 21.52 -18.35
C ALA A 703 42.94 22.32 -19.62
N GLU A 704 41.98 22.67 -20.49
CA GLU A 704 42.16 23.73 -21.50
C GLU A 704 41.20 24.92 -21.22
N PRO A 705 41.67 26.18 -21.28
CA PRO A 705 40.83 27.35 -21.02
C PRO A 705 39.62 27.39 -21.96
N ILE A 706 38.43 27.29 -21.37
CA ILE A 706 37.17 27.57 -22.04
C ILE A 706 36.62 28.91 -21.55
N LYS A 707 35.85 29.57 -22.40
CA LYS A 707 34.94 30.62 -21.93
C LYS A 707 33.94 29.97 -20.98
N GLU A 708 33.61 30.69 -19.91
CA GLU A 708 32.62 30.24 -18.93
C GLU A 708 31.30 29.92 -19.64
N ASP A 709 30.80 28.69 -19.48
CA ASP A 709 29.46 28.32 -19.91
C ASP A 709 28.50 28.70 -18.78
N LYS A 710 27.90 29.90 -18.89
CA LYS A 710 26.93 30.42 -17.95
C LYS A 710 25.57 30.58 -18.62
N ARG A 711 24.57 29.80 -18.20
CA ARG A 711 23.23 29.80 -18.81
C ARG A 711 22.17 29.20 -17.90
N ARG A 712 20.91 29.45 -18.24
CA ARG A 712 19.74 28.92 -17.51
C ARG A 712 19.46 27.47 -17.88
N TRP A 713 18.87 26.76 -16.92
CA TRP A 713 18.36 25.41 -17.03
C TRP A 713 17.14 25.29 -16.12
N THR A 714 16.03 24.77 -16.63
CA THR A 714 14.83 24.52 -15.84
C THR A 714 14.83 23.07 -15.35
N TYR A 715 14.76 22.87 -14.05
CA TYR A 715 14.42 21.60 -13.41
C TYR A 715 12.92 21.39 -13.54
N THR A 716 12.53 20.23 -14.06
CA THR A 716 11.13 19.89 -14.39
C THR A 716 10.78 18.50 -13.87
N ASN A 717 9.53 18.09 -14.01
CA ASN A 717 9.03 16.78 -13.60
C ASN A 717 9.57 15.57 -14.40
N THR A 718 10.63 15.74 -15.18
CA THR A 718 11.21 14.70 -16.03
C THR A 718 12.73 14.72 -15.93
N ASN A 719 13.35 13.53 -15.95
CA ASN A 719 14.80 13.41 -16.00
C ASN A 719 15.34 14.17 -17.22
N ALA A 720 16.15 15.21 -17.00
CA ALA A 720 16.75 15.98 -18.07
C ALA A 720 18.27 15.75 -18.14
N THR A 721 18.79 15.81 -19.36
CA THR A 721 20.23 15.83 -19.63
C THR A 721 20.60 17.13 -20.29
N LEU A 722 21.55 17.85 -19.70
CA LEU A 722 22.13 19.07 -20.25
C LEU A 722 23.58 18.81 -20.66
N GLY A 723 23.95 19.15 -21.90
CA GLY A 723 25.34 19.04 -22.37
C GLY A 723 26.06 20.37 -22.27
N VAL A 724 27.24 20.43 -21.68
CA VAL A 724 28.07 21.64 -21.54
C VAL A 724 28.52 22.16 -22.91
N THR A 725 28.44 23.48 -23.09
CA THR A 725 28.95 24.14 -24.29
C THR A 725 30.41 24.51 -24.09
N ARG A 726 31.32 23.94 -24.89
CA ARG A 726 32.76 24.28 -24.81
C ARG A 726 33.16 25.22 -25.94
N ILE A 727 33.48 26.46 -25.59
CA ILE A 727 34.07 27.45 -26.51
C ILE A 727 35.46 27.77 -26.01
N SER A 728 36.47 27.63 -26.88
CA SER A 728 37.85 27.97 -26.51
C SER A 728 37.96 29.45 -26.15
N ASP A 729 38.76 29.74 -25.12
CA ASP A 729 39.09 31.11 -24.70
C ASP A 729 40.31 31.69 -25.45
N THR A 730 40.70 31.10 -26.58
CA THR A 730 41.82 31.55 -27.41
C THR A 730 41.44 32.48 -28.56
#